data_AF-A0A7X7FSN6-F1
#
_entry.id   AF-A0A7X7FSN6-F1
#
_cell.length_a   1.000
_cell.length_b   1.000
_cell.length_c   1.000
_cell.angle_alpha   90.00
_cell.angle_beta   90.00
_cell.angle_gamma   90.00
#
_symmetry.space_group_name_H-M   'P 1'
#
loop_
_entity.id
_entity.type
_entity.pdbx_description
1 polymer ?
#
loop_
_entity_poly.entity_id
_entity_poly.type
_entity_poly.pdbx_seq_one_letter_code
_entity_poly.pdbx_strand_id
1 'polypeptide(L)'
;MIGLRRSHVALGLIGASVILVALTLTRAAMPIRSWEDPFAPYSSETVRSNLQTIASALYTYAAENQNYLPPRLSTLYPAYVSDPAVFWNPGDTDPCPTTIDNDEPNQPNSAQVSFQFLGAGRRLRGTPFILVQDNAMRNNWGVGVHAAISDGRVEFFVFSMAPLPITQTALENLMQITMALGTYAQENENRLPPTLSALYPTYISDPAVFWNPGDNLPGDPPAPTTIDNDVPDAPNSAQISYTYLGANKTVSEEDLVGIVLQDNSPCNNGGAVINMFDTDATILSCVQIPSCADAASCKAVAQHKLDLIGKALYGYATENQEVFPKNLSMLYRDSIFDPTVFWNPGDSDPCPLIINNDAPNQPDSTQTSFAYFGGHADVFQTAVVAQDNSLANNDGMGVHVLTADASAEFFERCDRWLPHTETARSNLRLIDQALRAYAAAHNDQYPDKLSQLHPTYIGTPAVFWNPGDHDPQPTTINNDAQNGADSAQVSYHYLGAGYTTACNPGVILVEDNDLLNNGGTGINILTADGVADYFAPAPPSCQHPFDCTMVAASRLRSIGRALYVYATENDFRLPSRLSMFHPYWFAKPTTFWHPGDSDPYPLTIDNDDLDQPNSTQISFEFVAAGQDLEELPPDAILAQDNTPANNGGNGILVLYADIHVEYVPIRSVTSIAVSGPDTVPEGGTATYTCTATYDDGTTQDVTAGSLWRLPYILPDTFSEPGTFTAPGMYTAPDTVLADTPVTVHVSYTDEGGVKQETDMTVTVQNTVRVLRYLSIASGPDTVPEGGTADYTCTAIYDDESTQDVTAAATWSMYWGPGSFTTPGTYAAPGTVWSDTSAAILAHYTEGDVTSVAFKAITVLNSIRILNSVSISSE
;
A
#
# COMPACT_ATOMS: atom_id res chain seq x y z
N MET A 1 -0.92 -38.61 -53.07
CA MET A 1 -0.97 -38.77 -51.60
C MET A 1 0.45 -38.77 -51.09
N ILE A 2 0.97 -37.59 -50.74
CA ILE A 2 2.30 -37.37 -50.18
C ILE A 2 2.15 -36.26 -49.14
N GLY A 3 2.65 -36.51 -47.93
CA GLY A 3 2.72 -35.52 -46.85
C GLY A 3 4.07 -34.82 -46.73
N LEU A 4 4.21 -34.11 -45.60
CA LEU A 4 5.45 -33.68 -44.94
C LEU A 4 6.34 -32.68 -45.68
N ARG A 5 6.44 -31.42 -45.19
CA ARG A 5 7.63 -30.87 -44.49
C ARG A 5 7.69 -29.32 -44.42
N ARG A 6 8.15 -28.87 -43.24
CA ARG A 6 9.13 -27.80 -42.94
C ARG A 6 8.71 -26.31 -42.92
N SER A 7 8.69 -25.83 -41.68
CA SER A 7 9.28 -24.63 -41.06
C SER A 7 10.03 -23.58 -41.91
N HIS A 8 9.67 -22.32 -41.58
CA HIS A 8 10.40 -21.04 -41.55
C HIS A 8 11.22 -20.57 -42.77
N VAL A 9 10.89 -19.37 -43.28
CA VAL A 9 11.72 -18.16 -43.26
C VAL A 9 10.90 -16.98 -43.81
N ALA A 10 11.03 -15.83 -43.14
CA ALA A 10 10.48 -14.53 -43.49
C ALA A 10 11.09 -13.94 -44.78
N LEU A 11 10.30 -13.15 -45.52
CA LEU A 11 10.64 -11.79 -45.97
C LEU A 11 9.61 -11.26 -46.99
N GLY A 12 9.15 -10.03 -46.74
CA GLY A 12 9.14 -9.00 -47.78
C GLY A 12 7.92 -8.90 -48.68
N LEU A 13 6.97 -8.06 -48.22
CA LEU A 13 6.54 -6.83 -48.89
C LEU A 13 5.87 -6.86 -50.28
N ILE A 14 4.76 -6.11 -50.31
CA ILE A 14 4.20 -5.21 -51.34
C ILE A 14 2.89 -5.69 -51.98
N GLY A 15 1.82 -4.98 -51.60
CA GLY A 15 0.51 -5.00 -52.25
C GLY A 15 -0.35 -3.85 -51.73
N ALA A 16 0.03 -2.63 -52.08
CA ALA A 16 -0.62 -1.39 -51.71
C ALA A 16 -2.13 -1.33 -52.03
N SER A 17 -2.89 -0.66 -51.16
CA SER A 17 -3.98 0.23 -51.58
C SER A 17 -4.11 1.37 -50.58
N VAL A 18 -3.75 2.54 -51.08
CA VAL A 18 -3.73 3.85 -50.46
C VAL A 18 -5.15 4.43 -50.45
N ILE A 19 -5.62 4.93 -49.31
CA ILE A 19 -6.48 6.12 -49.28
C ILE A 19 -5.88 7.07 -48.24
N LEU A 20 -5.47 8.23 -48.74
CA LEU A 20 -4.86 9.34 -48.03
C LEU A 20 -5.89 10.48 -48.02
N VAL A 21 -6.41 10.85 -46.85
CA VAL A 21 -6.95 12.19 -46.58
C VAL A 21 -6.69 12.55 -45.10
N ALA A 22 -5.78 13.52 -44.93
CA ALA A 22 -5.66 14.56 -43.91
C ALA A 22 -6.06 14.33 -42.43
N LEU A 23 -5.08 14.61 -41.56
CA LEU A 23 -5.18 14.87 -40.12
C LEU A 23 -6.43 15.67 -39.73
N THR A 24 -7.20 15.15 -38.77
CA THR A 24 -7.92 15.91 -37.73
C THR A 24 -8.18 14.97 -36.55
N LEU A 25 -7.79 15.39 -35.35
CA LEU A 25 -8.09 14.74 -34.07
C LEU A 25 -9.59 14.52 -33.92
N THR A 26 -10.02 13.28 -33.67
CA THR A 26 -11.34 13.00 -33.06
C THR A 26 -11.23 11.74 -32.21
N ARG A 27 -11.43 11.92 -30.89
CA ARG A 27 -11.67 10.87 -29.90
C ARG A 27 -12.90 10.04 -30.32
N ALA A 28 -12.78 8.72 -30.23
CA ALA A 28 -13.88 7.81 -30.54
C ALA A 28 -14.83 7.71 -29.34
N ALA A 29 -15.94 8.44 -29.39
CA ALA A 29 -17.12 8.17 -28.58
C ALA A 29 -17.83 6.91 -29.12
N MET A 30 -18.07 5.91 -28.26
CA MET A 30 -18.98 4.80 -28.56
C MET A 30 -20.44 5.27 -28.43
N PRO A 31 -21.37 4.91 -29.34
CA PRO A 31 -22.77 5.26 -29.20
C PRO A 31 -23.55 4.12 -28.50
N ILE A 32 -24.19 4.43 -27.37
CA ILE A 32 -25.24 3.59 -26.77
C ILE A 32 -26.58 4.33 -26.80
N ARG A 33 -27.63 3.54 -26.99
CA ARG A 33 -28.98 3.88 -27.47
C ARG A 33 -29.74 4.84 -26.55
N SER A 34 -30.55 5.68 -27.19
CA SER A 34 -31.63 6.49 -26.61
C SER A 34 -32.49 5.72 -25.61
N TRP A 35 -32.49 6.15 -24.35
CA TRP A 35 -33.51 5.81 -23.38
C TRP A 35 -34.38 7.04 -23.15
N GLU A 36 -35.69 6.86 -23.34
CA GLU A 36 -36.70 7.86 -23.02
C GLU A 36 -36.74 8.07 -21.49
N ASP A 37 -36.71 9.33 -21.08
CA ASP A 37 -36.83 9.88 -19.73
C ASP A 37 -38.04 9.32 -18.94
N PRO A 38 -37.77 8.72 -17.77
CA PRO A 38 -38.43 9.17 -16.56
C PRO A 38 -37.38 9.39 -15.46
N PHE A 39 -37.36 10.53 -14.78
CA PHE A 39 -37.47 10.65 -13.31
C PHE A 39 -37.04 12.06 -12.87
N ALA A 40 -38.05 12.81 -12.42
CA ALA A 40 -37.95 14.12 -11.80
C ALA A 40 -37.65 13.98 -10.27
N PRO A 41 -37.57 15.06 -9.46
CA PRO A 41 -36.36 15.81 -9.09
C PRO A 41 -36.17 15.90 -7.54
N TYR A 42 -36.17 14.77 -6.81
CA TYR A 42 -36.26 14.76 -5.32
C TYR A 42 -35.26 13.84 -4.56
N SER A 43 -34.13 13.40 -5.16
CA SER A 43 -33.41 12.20 -4.70
C SER A 43 -32.90 12.23 -3.23
N SER A 44 -32.11 13.20 -2.79
CA SER A 44 -31.48 13.14 -1.44
C SER A 44 -32.46 13.34 -0.28
N GLU A 45 -33.40 14.28 -0.39
CA GLU A 45 -34.40 14.50 0.64
C GLU A 45 -35.38 13.33 0.74
N THR A 46 -35.71 12.71 -0.40
CA THR A 46 -36.52 11.48 -0.44
C THR A 46 -35.80 10.32 0.22
N VAL A 47 -34.51 10.10 -0.08
CA VAL A 47 -33.70 9.04 0.56
C VAL A 47 -33.61 9.25 2.06
N ARG A 48 -33.31 10.47 2.51
CA ARG A 48 -33.28 10.80 3.94
C ARG A 48 -34.63 10.55 4.61
N SER A 49 -35.73 10.95 3.98
CA SER A 49 -37.09 10.69 4.48
C SER A 49 -37.43 9.19 4.52
N ASN A 50 -37.01 8.44 3.51
CA ASN A 50 -37.17 6.99 3.43
C ASN A 50 -36.40 6.30 4.57
N LEU A 51 -35.13 6.63 4.76
CA LEU A 51 -34.30 6.13 5.85
C LEU A 51 -34.86 6.49 7.23
N GLN A 52 -35.40 7.71 7.41
CA GLN A 52 -36.09 8.10 8.65
C GLN A 52 -37.33 7.23 8.92
N THR A 53 -38.07 6.91 7.86
CA THR A 53 -39.25 6.04 7.94
C THR A 53 -38.85 4.61 8.31
N ILE A 54 -37.82 4.06 7.65
CA ILE A 54 -37.26 2.74 7.95
C ILE A 54 -36.74 2.69 9.38
N ALA A 55 -35.95 3.68 9.81
CA ALA A 55 -35.41 3.75 11.17
C ALA A 55 -36.53 3.78 12.21
N SER A 56 -37.55 4.62 12.02
CA SER A 56 -38.71 4.70 12.91
C SER A 56 -39.47 3.37 13.01
N ALA A 57 -39.61 2.65 11.89
CA ALA A 57 -40.20 1.32 11.86
C ALA A 57 -39.34 0.29 12.61
N LEU A 58 -38.02 0.32 12.46
CA LEU A 58 -37.07 -0.52 13.20
C LEU A 58 -37.15 -0.27 14.72
N TYR A 59 -37.22 1.00 15.17
CA TYR A 59 -37.41 1.34 16.58
C TYR A 59 -38.72 0.78 17.13
N THR A 60 -39.80 0.91 16.36
CA THR A 60 -41.12 0.42 16.76
C THR A 60 -41.10 -1.10 16.90
N TYR A 61 -40.57 -1.82 15.90
CA TYR A 61 -40.39 -3.27 15.97
C TYR A 61 -39.54 -3.67 17.19
N ALA A 62 -38.40 -3.02 17.41
CA ALA A 62 -37.51 -3.36 18.51
C ALA A 62 -38.16 -3.11 19.88
N ALA A 63 -38.93 -2.03 20.04
CA ALA A 63 -39.68 -1.76 21.27
C ALA A 63 -40.67 -2.89 21.61
N GLU A 64 -41.26 -3.52 20.59
CA GLU A 64 -42.16 -4.66 20.73
C GLU A 64 -41.41 -5.99 20.97
N ASN A 65 -40.13 -6.05 20.59
CA ASN A 65 -39.31 -7.27 20.58
C ASN A 65 -38.11 -7.19 21.53
N GLN A 66 -38.31 -6.66 22.75
CA GLN A 66 -37.28 -6.63 23.81
C GLN A 66 -35.98 -5.89 23.43
N ASN A 67 -36.09 -4.92 22.52
CA ASN A 67 -35.03 -4.15 21.87
C ASN A 67 -34.20 -4.93 20.84
N TYR A 68 -34.67 -6.07 20.34
CA TYR A 68 -34.04 -6.77 19.22
C TYR A 68 -34.59 -6.27 17.89
N LEU A 69 -33.69 -5.95 16.97
CA LEU A 69 -34.00 -5.64 15.58
C LEU A 69 -34.39 -6.91 14.82
N PRO A 70 -35.17 -6.80 13.73
CA PRO A 70 -35.56 -7.97 12.96
C PRO A 70 -34.34 -8.62 12.29
N PRO A 71 -34.38 -9.94 12.01
CA PRO A 71 -33.29 -10.60 11.28
C PRO A 71 -33.26 -10.28 9.78
N ARG A 72 -34.35 -9.69 9.25
CA ARG A 72 -34.53 -9.32 7.84
C ARG A 72 -35.26 -7.99 7.74
N LEU A 73 -34.87 -7.14 6.80
CA LEU A 73 -35.47 -5.81 6.63
C LEU A 73 -36.89 -5.91 6.08
N SER A 74 -37.16 -6.89 5.21
CA SER A 74 -38.49 -7.21 4.66
C SER A 74 -39.55 -7.49 5.74
N THR A 75 -39.14 -7.85 6.97
CA THR A 75 -40.04 -8.03 8.12
C THR A 75 -40.87 -6.79 8.43
N LEU A 76 -40.37 -5.60 8.09
CA LEU A 76 -41.09 -4.34 8.30
C LEU A 76 -42.30 -4.18 7.38
N TYR A 77 -42.32 -4.84 6.22
CA TYR A 77 -43.40 -4.75 5.24
C TYR A 77 -44.40 -5.92 5.40
N PRO A 78 -45.73 -5.67 5.34
CA PRO A 78 -46.39 -4.36 5.26
C PRO A 78 -46.75 -3.76 6.64
N ALA A 79 -46.38 -4.42 7.74
CA ALA A 79 -46.94 -4.14 9.07
C ALA A 79 -46.47 -2.82 9.69
N TYR A 80 -45.22 -2.43 9.44
CA TYR A 80 -44.59 -1.23 9.99
C TYR A 80 -44.30 -0.18 8.90
N VAL A 81 -44.06 -0.63 7.67
CA VAL A 81 -43.94 0.20 6.46
C VAL A 81 -44.89 -0.34 5.41
N SER A 82 -45.90 0.44 5.01
CA SER A 82 -46.93 -0.01 4.07
C SER A 82 -46.65 0.34 2.61
N ASP A 83 -45.78 1.33 2.36
CA ASP A 83 -45.40 1.76 1.02
C ASP A 83 -44.04 1.11 0.64
N PRO A 84 -44.00 0.21 -0.36
CA PRO A 84 -42.76 -0.44 -0.76
C PRO A 84 -41.71 0.53 -1.33
N ALA A 85 -42.12 1.70 -1.87
CA ALA A 85 -41.19 2.69 -2.42
C ALA A 85 -40.26 3.30 -1.36
N VAL A 86 -40.57 3.13 -0.06
CA VAL A 86 -39.70 3.54 1.05
C VAL A 86 -38.37 2.78 1.07
N PHE A 87 -38.29 1.58 0.49
CA PHE A 87 -37.05 0.78 0.44
C PHE A 87 -36.15 1.09 -0.77
N TRP A 88 -36.45 2.16 -1.51
CA TRP A 88 -35.76 2.53 -2.74
C TRP A 88 -35.12 3.91 -2.65
N ASN A 89 -33.95 4.05 -3.26
CA ASN A 89 -33.26 5.30 -3.48
C ASN A 89 -33.54 5.74 -4.92
N PRO A 90 -34.16 6.92 -5.16
CA PRO A 90 -34.45 7.38 -6.51
C PRO A 90 -33.21 7.65 -7.39
N GLY A 91 -32.02 7.72 -6.81
CA GLY A 91 -30.74 7.78 -7.53
C GLY A 91 -30.16 6.42 -7.90
N ASP A 92 -30.81 5.32 -7.48
CA ASP A 92 -30.46 3.96 -7.86
C ASP A 92 -30.94 3.67 -9.29
N THR A 93 -30.15 2.90 -10.04
CA THR A 93 -30.51 2.45 -11.39
C THR A 93 -31.50 1.28 -11.34
N ASP A 94 -31.62 0.61 -10.20
CA ASP A 94 -32.59 -0.45 -9.98
C ASP A 94 -34.03 0.09 -9.96
N PRO A 95 -35.01 -0.68 -10.49
CA PRO A 95 -36.39 -0.23 -10.58
C PRO A 95 -37.06 -0.11 -9.20
N CYS A 96 -37.81 0.98 -8.99
CA CYS A 96 -38.62 1.18 -7.78
C CYS A 96 -39.50 -0.05 -7.48
N PRO A 97 -39.42 -0.63 -6.27
CA PRO A 97 -40.18 -1.82 -5.90
C PRO A 97 -41.68 -1.48 -5.80
N THR A 98 -42.51 -2.42 -6.25
CA THR A 98 -43.98 -2.30 -6.20
C THR A 98 -44.60 -3.17 -5.11
N THR A 99 -43.79 -4.05 -4.53
CA THR A 99 -44.05 -4.86 -3.33
C THR A 99 -42.69 -5.21 -2.72
N ILE A 100 -42.67 -5.76 -1.51
CA ILE A 100 -41.46 -6.33 -0.90
C ILE A 100 -41.69 -7.82 -0.64
N ASP A 101 -40.84 -8.68 -1.20
CA ASP A 101 -40.92 -10.14 -1.02
C ASP A 101 -39.58 -10.83 -0.72
N ASN A 102 -38.46 -10.09 -0.77
CA ASN A 102 -37.14 -10.60 -0.48
C ASN A 102 -36.22 -9.52 0.14
N ASP A 103 -34.99 -9.91 0.48
CA ASP A 103 -33.93 -9.03 1.00
C ASP A 103 -32.63 -9.19 0.18
N GLU A 104 -32.70 -9.77 -1.02
CA GLU A 104 -31.52 -9.97 -1.85
C GLU A 104 -31.04 -8.62 -2.40
N PRO A 105 -29.76 -8.23 -2.23
CA PRO A 105 -29.27 -6.94 -2.70
C PRO A 105 -29.50 -6.74 -4.21
N ASN A 106 -29.94 -5.54 -4.60
CA ASN A 106 -30.14 -5.11 -6.00
C ASN A 106 -31.10 -6.02 -6.80
N GLN A 107 -31.99 -6.77 -6.13
CA GLN A 107 -33.00 -7.60 -6.80
C GLN A 107 -34.36 -6.89 -6.84
N PRO A 108 -35.20 -7.15 -7.87
CA PRO A 108 -36.55 -6.61 -7.94
C PRO A 108 -37.37 -6.93 -6.68
N ASN A 109 -38.14 -5.96 -6.19
CA ASN A 109 -38.99 -6.09 -4.99
C ASN A 109 -38.23 -6.52 -3.71
N SER A 110 -36.94 -6.23 -3.64
CA SER A 110 -36.13 -6.42 -2.44
C SER A 110 -36.31 -5.26 -1.46
N ALA A 111 -36.33 -5.56 -0.16
CA ALA A 111 -36.19 -4.55 0.90
C ALA A 111 -34.79 -3.91 0.90
N GLN A 112 -33.82 -4.58 0.28
CA GLN A 112 -32.42 -4.15 0.15
C GLN A 112 -32.06 -3.80 -1.30
N VAL A 113 -33.04 -3.34 -2.09
CA VAL A 113 -32.81 -2.93 -3.48
C VAL A 113 -31.82 -1.77 -3.54
N SER A 114 -31.99 -0.75 -2.69
CA SER A 114 -31.10 0.42 -2.64
C SER A 114 -30.39 0.63 -1.31
N PHE A 115 -30.78 -0.15 -0.29
CA PHE A 115 -30.27 -0.03 1.07
C PHE A 115 -29.69 -1.35 1.56
N GLN A 116 -28.73 -1.28 2.45
CA GLN A 116 -28.14 -2.41 3.14
C GLN A 116 -28.49 -2.37 4.63
N PHE A 117 -28.98 -3.49 5.15
CA PHE A 117 -29.43 -3.63 6.54
C PHE A 117 -28.35 -4.25 7.42
N LEU A 118 -27.68 -3.40 8.21
CA LEU A 118 -26.59 -3.76 9.11
C LEU A 118 -27.07 -4.06 10.54
N GLY A 119 -28.31 -3.70 10.85
CA GLY A 119 -28.95 -3.94 12.14
C GLY A 119 -29.49 -5.35 12.36
N ALA A 120 -29.34 -6.27 11.40
CA ALA A 120 -30.01 -7.57 11.41
C ALA A 120 -29.75 -8.35 12.71
N GLY A 121 -30.82 -8.58 13.50
CA GLY A 121 -30.75 -9.32 14.76
C GLY A 121 -29.98 -8.65 15.91
N ARG A 122 -29.42 -7.45 15.70
CA ARG A 122 -28.70 -6.68 16.72
C ARG A 122 -29.67 -6.10 17.76
N ARG A 123 -29.12 -5.69 18.90
CA ARG A 123 -29.90 -5.08 19.99
C ARG A 123 -29.68 -3.57 20.01
N LEU A 124 -30.73 -2.78 20.15
CA LEU A 124 -30.65 -1.31 20.29
C LEU A 124 -30.14 -0.91 21.69
N ARG A 125 -28.87 -1.18 22.00
CA ARG A 125 -28.17 -0.80 23.24
C ARG A 125 -26.66 -0.65 22.98
N GLY A 126 -26.00 0.19 23.77
CA GLY A 126 -24.54 0.39 23.68
C GLY A 126 -24.18 1.60 22.82
N THR A 127 -22.98 1.59 22.25
CA THR A 127 -22.49 2.62 21.33
C THR A 127 -23.32 2.64 20.05
N PRO A 128 -23.68 3.84 19.51
CA PRO A 128 -24.52 3.92 18.33
C PRO A 128 -23.82 3.34 17.09
N PHE A 129 -24.44 2.35 16.46
CA PHE A 129 -24.01 1.73 15.22
C PHE A 129 -24.95 2.06 14.04
N ILE A 130 -24.50 1.78 12.82
CA ILE A 130 -25.27 1.96 11.58
C ILE A 130 -26.37 0.89 11.47
N LEU A 131 -27.63 1.31 11.35
CA LEU A 131 -28.80 0.43 11.21
C LEU A 131 -29.00 -0.01 9.77
N VAL A 132 -29.11 0.97 8.88
CA VAL A 132 -29.39 0.81 7.46
C VAL A 132 -28.65 1.93 6.73
N GLN A 133 -28.07 1.64 5.59
CA GLN A 133 -27.34 2.62 4.78
C GLN A 133 -27.56 2.38 3.29
N ASP A 134 -27.16 3.30 2.42
CA ASP A 134 -27.10 3.03 0.98
C ASP A 134 -26.17 1.82 0.71
N ASN A 135 -26.60 0.91 -0.16
CA ASN A 135 -25.85 -0.30 -0.49
C ASN A 135 -24.70 -0.06 -1.50
N ALA A 136 -24.74 1.06 -2.23
CA ALA A 136 -23.74 1.46 -3.19
C ALA A 136 -23.54 2.97 -3.16
N MET A 137 -22.29 3.41 -3.20
CA MET A 137 -21.96 4.85 -3.27
C MET A 137 -22.43 5.48 -4.58
N ARG A 138 -22.53 4.69 -5.67
CA ARG A 138 -23.04 5.14 -6.98
C ARG A 138 -24.49 5.61 -6.96
N ASN A 139 -25.31 5.09 -6.04
CA ASN A 139 -26.69 5.56 -5.83
C ASN A 139 -26.73 7.06 -5.45
N ASN A 140 -25.58 7.59 -4.99
CA ASN A 140 -25.35 9.00 -4.70
C ASN A 140 -24.20 9.58 -5.54
N TRP A 141 -24.00 9.09 -6.78
CA TRP A 141 -22.94 9.55 -7.69
C TRP A 141 -21.51 9.44 -7.14
N GLY A 142 -21.24 8.49 -6.24
CA GLY A 142 -19.92 8.28 -5.64
C GLY A 142 -19.53 9.34 -4.60
N VAL A 143 -20.47 10.18 -4.19
CA VAL A 143 -20.22 11.30 -3.27
C VAL A 143 -20.08 10.84 -1.82
N GLY A 144 -20.85 9.83 -1.42
CA GLY A 144 -21.05 9.49 -0.02
C GLY A 144 -22.15 8.46 0.21
N VAL A 145 -22.50 8.25 1.47
CA VAL A 145 -23.45 7.23 1.93
C VAL A 145 -24.47 7.89 2.88
N HIS A 146 -25.76 7.72 2.61
CA HIS A 146 -26.78 8.00 3.61
C HIS A 146 -26.88 6.82 4.59
N ALA A 147 -26.91 7.12 5.87
CA ALA A 147 -26.98 6.12 6.93
C ALA A 147 -27.96 6.54 8.02
N ALA A 148 -28.80 5.59 8.44
CA ALA A 148 -29.59 5.68 9.66
C ALA A 148 -28.81 5.05 10.81
N ILE A 149 -28.70 5.77 11.94
CA ILE A 149 -27.92 5.37 13.11
C ILE A 149 -28.88 4.94 14.24
N SER A 150 -28.44 4.00 15.07
CA SER A 150 -29.19 3.41 16.19
C SER A 150 -29.49 4.36 17.37
N ASP A 151 -29.08 5.62 17.29
CA ASP A 151 -29.52 6.71 18.17
C ASP A 151 -30.64 7.58 17.58
N GLY A 152 -31.07 7.30 16.35
CA GLY A 152 -32.20 7.91 15.67
C GLY A 152 -31.80 8.96 14.63
N ARG A 153 -30.51 9.24 14.50
CA ARG A 153 -30.00 10.15 13.47
C ARG A 153 -30.06 9.51 12.08
N VAL A 154 -30.29 10.33 11.07
CA VAL A 154 -30.09 9.98 9.66
C VAL A 154 -29.16 11.03 9.10
N GLU A 155 -28.00 10.58 8.65
CA GLU A 155 -26.89 11.44 8.24
C GLU A 155 -26.40 11.05 6.85
N PHE A 156 -25.83 12.01 6.15
CA PHE A 156 -25.11 11.77 4.90
C PHE A 156 -23.63 11.97 5.18
N PHE A 157 -22.86 10.90 4.98
CA PHE A 157 -21.42 10.90 5.14
C PHE A 157 -20.77 11.02 3.77
N VAL A 158 -19.80 11.90 3.61
CA VAL A 158 -19.20 12.27 2.32
C VAL A 158 -17.75 11.83 2.23
N PHE A 159 -17.31 11.47 1.04
CA PHE A 159 -15.96 10.97 0.85
C PHE A 159 -14.89 12.05 1.13
N SER A 160 -13.88 11.70 1.93
CA SER A 160 -12.69 12.47 2.24
C SER A 160 -11.44 11.59 2.07
N MET A 161 -10.38 12.17 1.50
CA MET A 161 -9.04 11.58 1.48
C MET A 161 -8.18 11.98 2.69
N ALA A 162 -8.67 12.87 3.55
CA ALA A 162 -8.00 13.29 4.77
C ALA A 162 -8.80 12.80 5.99
N PRO A 163 -8.30 11.84 6.78
CA PRO A 163 -8.98 11.35 7.97
C PRO A 163 -8.89 12.37 9.11
N LEU A 164 -9.85 12.35 10.04
CA LEU A 164 -9.70 13.07 11.31
C LEU A 164 -8.73 12.30 12.24
N PRO A 165 -7.98 12.99 13.13
CA PRO A 165 -6.93 12.37 13.96
C PRO A 165 -7.38 11.32 15.00
N ILE A 166 -8.68 11.05 15.14
CA ILE A 166 -9.24 10.59 16.42
C ILE A 166 -9.21 9.08 16.68
N THR A 167 -8.72 8.24 15.76
CA THR A 167 -8.20 6.90 16.10
C THR A 167 -7.33 6.37 14.96
N GLN A 168 -6.12 6.91 14.82
CA GLN A 168 -5.11 6.44 13.85
C GLN A 168 -4.94 4.91 13.88
N THR A 169 -4.95 4.31 15.08
CA THR A 169 -4.88 2.85 15.27
C THR A 169 -6.07 2.10 14.68
N ALA A 170 -7.28 2.68 14.65
CA ALA A 170 -8.43 2.03 14.03
C ALA A 170 -8.33 1.99 12.51
N LEU A 171 -7.73 3.03 11.92
CA LEU A 171 -7.45 3.10 10.49
C LEU A 171 -6.31 2.15 10.11
N GLU A 172 -5.23 2.09 10.91
CA GLU A 172 -4.14 1.11 10.77
C GLU A 172 -4.64 -0.34 10.92
N ASN A 173 -5.55 -0.58 11.85
CA ASN A 173 -6.21 -1.88 12.02
C ASN A 173 -7.06 -2.24 10.80
N LEU A 174 -7.89 -1.32 10.31
CA LEU A 174 -8.69 -1.52 9.10
C LEU A 174 -7.79 -1.78 7.88
N MET A 175 -6.65 -1.08 7.76
CA MET A 175 -5.63 -1.34 6.74
C MET A 175 -5.07 -2.75 6.84
N GLN A 176 -4.68 -3.21 8.03
CA GLN A 176 -4.17 -4.57 8.22
C GLN A 176 -5.20 -5.63 7.84
N ILE A 177 -6.47 -5.45 8.26
CA ILE A 177 -7.56 -6.35 7.85
C ILE A 177 -7.73 -6.35 6.33
N THR A 178 -7.64 -5.18 5.74
CA THR A 178 -7.78 -4.97 4.31
C THR A 178 -6.66 -5.63 3.51
N MET A 179 -5.41 -5.45 3.93
CA MET A 179 -4.25 -6.10 3.32
C MET A 179 -4.40 -7.62 3.39
N ALA A 180 -4.82 -8.14 4.54
CA ALA A 180 -5.11 -9.57 4.70
C ALA A 180 -6.25 -10.06 3.79
N LEU A 181 -7.30 -9.26 3.57
CA LEU A 181 -8.35 -9.57 2.58
C LEU A 181 -7.79 -9.61 1.15
N GLY A 182 -6.90 -8.67 0.80
CA GLY A 182 -6.23 -8.60 -0.51
C GLY A 182 -5.32 -9.80 -0.76
N THR A 183 -4.45 -10.13 0.20
CA THR A 183 -3.59 -11.32 0.14
C THR A 183 -4.42 -12.60 0.04
N TYR A 184 -5.47 -12.74 0.86
CA TYR A 184 -6.40 -13.86 0.77
C TYR A 184 -7.00 -13.94 -0.65
N ALA A 185 -7.50 -12.84 -1.20
CA ALA A 185 -8.11 -12.83 -2.53
C ALA A 185 -7.12 -13.22 -3.62
N GLN A 186 -5.88 -12.72 -3.57
CA GLN A 186 -4.81 -13.07 -4.51
C GLN A 186 -4.50 -14.57 -4.50
N GLU A 187 -4.51 -15.19 -3.32
CA GLU A 187 -4.33 -16.64 -3.15
C GLU A 187 -5.56 -17.47 -3.55
N ASN A 188 -6.74 -16.85 -3.64
CA ASN A 188 -8.03 -17.53 -3.81
C ASN A 188 -8.80 -17.06 -5.07
N GLU A 189 -8.11 -16.90 -6.20
CA GLU A 189 -8.74 -16.56 -7.49
C GLU A 189 -9.61 -15.29 -7.42
N ASN A 190 -9.10 -14.26 -6.74
CA ASN A 190 -9.78 -12.99 -6.47
C ASN A 190 -11.08 -13.13 -5.67
N ARG A 191 -11.27 -14.19 -4.86
CA ARG A 191 -12.43 -14.33 -3.98
C ARG A 191 -12.13 -13.88 -2.57
N LEU A 192 -13.00 -13.02 -2.04
CA LEU A 192 -12.98 -12.64 -0.64
C LEU A 192 -13.46 -13.78 0.26
N PRO A 193 -12.98 -13.86 1.52
CA PRO A 193 -13.31 -14.96 2.40
C PRO A 193 -14.81 -15.01 2.73
N PRO A 194 -15.37 -16.20 3.03
CA PRO A 194 -16.78 -16.32 3.40
C PRO A 194 -17.10 -15.68 4.76
N THR A 195 -16.11 -15.57 5.65
CA THR A 195 -16.21 -14.89 6.94
C THR A 195 -14.94 -14.08 7.21
N LEU A 196 -15.03 -13.02 8.02
CA LEU A 196 -13.88 -12.17 8.32
C LEU A 196 -12.91 -12.88 9.27
N SER A 197 -13.41 -13.73 10.16
CA SER A 197 -12.61 -14.57 11.05
C SER A 197 -11.64 -15.50 10.33
N ALA A 198 -11.86 -15.79 9.04
CA ALA A 198 -10.99 -16.65 8.23
C ALA A 198 -9.58 -16.07 8.04
N LEU A 199 -9.40 -14.76 8.26
CA LEU A 199 -8.10 -14.10 8.23
C LEU A 199 -7.23 -14.44 9.44
N TYR A 200 -7.84 -14.84 10.57
CA TYR A 200 -7.13 -15.22 11.78
C TYR A 200 -6.95 -16.75 11.90
N PRO A 201 -5.77 -17.25 12.33
CA PRO A 201 -4.55 -16.52 12.68
C PRO A 201 -3.56 -16.38 11.51
N THR A 202 -3.91 -16.88 10.31
CA THR A 202 -2.97 -17.08 9.21
C THR A 202 -2.51 -15.78 8.56
N TYR A 203 -3.44 -14.86 8.27
CA TYR A 203 -3.18 -13.59 7.60
C TYR A 203 -3.09 -12.43 8.60
N ILE A 204 -3.74 -12.57 9.76
CA ILE A 204 -3.69 -11.62 10.88
C ILE A 204 -3.42 -12.43 12.15
N SER A 205 -2.28 -12.22 12.78
CA SER A 205 -1.85 -12.97 13.97
C SER A 205 -2.27 -12.30 15.28
N ASP A 206 -2.37 -10.97 15.31
CA ASP A 206 -2.85 -10.22 16.47
C ASP A 206 -4.38 -10.04 16.40
N PRO A 207 -5.15 -10.68 17.29
CA PRO A 207 -6.61 -10.53 17.31
C PRO A 207 -7.05 -9.09 17.59
N ALA A 208 -6.25 -8.26 18.26
CA ALA A 208 -6.59 -6.87 18.57
C ALA A 208 -6.77 -5.99 17.32
N VAL A 209 -6.26 -6.43 16.17
CA VAL A 209 -6.46 -5.78 14.87
C VAL A 209 -7.94 -5.69 14.48
N PHE A 210 -8.81 -6.60 14.94
CA PHE A 210 -10.25 -6.55 14.64
C PHE A 210 -11.04 -5.55 15.50
N TRP A 211 -10.37 -4.81 16.37
CA TRP A 211 -10.98 -3.89 17.33
C TRP A 211 -10.60 -2.44 17.03
N ASN A 212 -11.60 -1.56 17.06
CA ASN A 212 -11.41 -0.12 16.98
C ASN A 212 -11.16 0.40 18.42
N PRO A 213 -10.00 1.04 18.71
CA PRO A 213 -9.72 1.56 20.06
C PRO A 213 -10.68 2.63 20.56
N GLY A 214 -11.50 3.20 19.69
CA GLY A 214 -12.61 4.07 20.03
C GLY A 214 -13.74 3.36 20.77
N ASP A 215 -13.85 2.03 20.66
CA ASP A 215 -14.83 1.18 21.38
C ASP A 215 -14.37 0.91 22.83
N ASN A 216 -13.98 1.97 23.54
CA ASN A 216 -13.51 1.91 24.93
C ASN A 216 -14.43 2.65 25.90
N LEU A 217 -15.70 2.89 25.51
CA LEU A 217 -16.68 3.51 26.39
C LEU A 217 -17.27 2.49 27.37
N PRO A 218 -17.80 2.92 28.53
CA PRO A 218 -18.42 2.03 29.50
C PRO A 218 -19.61 1.25 28.89
N GLY A 219 -19.41 -0.04 28.62
CA GLY A 219 -20.40 -0.91 28.01
C GLY A 219 -19.98 -1.52 26.68
N ASP A 220 -18.88 -1.03 26.08
CA ASP A 220 -18.30 -1.60 24.86
C ASP A 220 -17.53 -2.90 25.15
N PRO A 221 -17.48 -3.83 24.19
CA PRO A 221 -16.70 -5.04 24.32
C PRO A 221 -15.19 -4.72 24.29
N PRO A 222 -14.37 -5.34 25.16
CA PRO A 222 -12.93 -5.08 25.21
C PRO A 222 -12.22 -5.63 23.96
N ALA A 223 -11.00 -5.15 23.73
CA ALA A 223 -10.12 -5.70 22.69
C ALA A 223 -10.06 -7.24 22.76
N PRO A 224 -10.29 -7.95 21.65
CA PRO A 224 -10.34 -9.40 21.62
C PRO A 224 -8.95 -9.97 21.84
N THR A 225 -8.85 -11.03 22.65
CA THR A 225 -7.59 -11.75 22.88
C THR A 225 -7.45 -12.98 21.99
N THR A 226 -8.50 -13.30 21.23
CA THR A 226 -8.56 -14.35 20.21
C THR A 226 -9.75 -14.06 19.29
N ILE A 227 -9.81 -14.69 18.12
CA ILE A 227 -10.96 -14.59 17.22
C ILE A 227 -11.54 -15.98 16.99
N ASP A 228 -12.81 -16.17 17.33
CA ASP A 228 -13.51 -17.46 17.20
C ASP A 228 -14.90 -17.36 16.56
N ASN A 229 -15.35 -16.15 16.21
CA ASN A 229 -16.65 -15.91 15.59
C ASN A 229 -16.69 -14.61 14.76
N ASP A 230 -17.82 -14.37 14.10
CA ASP A 230 -18.12 -13.16 13.30
C ASP A 230 -19.42 -12.48 13.76
N VAL A 231 -19.85 -12.72 15.00
CA VAL A 231 -21.09 -12.13 15.52
C VAL A 231 -20.84 -10.65 15.82
N PRO A 232 -21.59 -9.71 15.23
CA PRO A 232 -21.37 -8.28 15.45
C PRO A 232 -21.41 -7.92 16.94
N ASP A 233 -20.46 -7.08 17.38
CA ASP A 233 -20.30 -6.59 18.76
C ASP A 233 -20.11 -7.68 19.84
N ALA A 234 -19.87 -8.94 19.45
CA ALA A 234 -19.65 -10.03 20.39
C ALA A 234 -18.18 -10.13 20.85
N PRO A 235 -17.90 -10.62 22.07
CA PRO A 235 -16.54 -10.92 22.50
C PRO A 235 -15.84 -11.87 21.52
N ASN A 236 -14.54 -11.64 21.26
CA ASN A 236 -13.70 -12.45 20.36
C ASN A 236 -14.26 -12.59 18.93
N SER A 237 -15.05 -11.62 18.48
CA SER A 237 -15.55 -11.57 17.12
C SER A 237 -14.60 -10.81 16.20
N ALA A 238 -14.44 -11.29 14.96
CA ALA A 238 -13.80 -10.51 13.89
C ALA A 238 -14.61 -9.26 13.52
N GLN A 239 -15.90 -9.25 13.80
CA GLN A 239 -16.83 -8.14 13.55
C GLN A 239 -17.20 -7.38 14.84
N ILE A 240 -16.29 -7.35 15.81
CA ILE A 240 -16.49 -6.61 17.07
C ILE A 240 -16.62 -5.09 16.83
N SER A 241 -15.78 -4.54 15.95
CA SER A 241 -15.75 -3.10 15.62
C SER A 241 -15.95 -2.79 14.14
N TYR A 242 -15.89 -3.82 13.28
CA TYR A 242 -16.02 -3.66 11.84
C TYR A 242 -17.15 -4.53 11.30
N THR A 243 -17.82 -4.06 10.26
CA THR A 243 -18.87 -4.79 9.55
C THR A 243 -18.26 -5.34 8.26
N TYR A 244 -18.30 -6.66 8.10
CA TYR A 244 -17.82 -7.34 6.90
C TYR A 244 -18.94 -7.57 5.89
N LEU A 245 -18.77 -6.98 4.71
CA LEU A 245 -19.72 -6.98 3.61
C LEU A 245 -19.18 -7.71 2.37
N GLY A 246 -17.95 -8.21 2.46
CA GLY A 246 -17.22 -8.87 1.38
C GLY A 246 -17.55 -10.35 1.17
N ALA A 247 -18.38 -10.94 2.03
CA ALA A 247 -18.61 -12.39 2.04
C ALA A 247 -19.05 -12.91 0.65
N ASN A 248 -18.25 -13.81 0.09
CA ASN A 248 -18.45 -14.43 -1.23
C ASN A 248 -18.43 -13.47 -2.44
N LYS A 249 -17.91 -12.24 -2.28
CA LYS A 249 -17.67 -11.33 -3.41
C LYS A 249 -16.34 -11.66 -4.11
N THR A 250 -16.24 -11.31 -5.40
CA THR A 250 -15.02 -11.39 -6.22
C THR A 250 -14.43 -10.00 -6.48
N VAL A 251 -13.10 -9.87 -6.43
CA VAL A 251 -12.32 -8.63 -6.59
C VAL A 251 -12.06 -8.33 -8.08
N SER A 252 -13.04 -8.47 -8.98
CA SER A 252 -12.85 -8.13 -10.41
C SER A 252 -14.09 -7.51 -11.08
N GLU A 253 -13.88 -6.29 -11.60
CA GLU A 253 -14.59 -5.45 -12.60
C GLU A 253 -16.06 -5.74 -12.98
N GLU A 254 -16.95 -4.76 -12.80
CA GLU A 254 -17.12 -3.58 -13.70
C GLU A 254 -18.40 -2.78 -13.31
N ASP A 255 -19.26 -3.34 -12.44
CA ASP A 255 -20.57 -2.73 -12.08
C ASP A 255 -20.85 -2.56 -10.57
N LEU A 256 -19.89 -2.78 -9.66
CA LEU A 256 -20.12 -2.57 -8.22
C LEU A 256 -18.93 -1.91 -7.53
N VAL A 257 -19.03 -0.58 -7.34
CA VAL A 257 -18.29 0.19 -6.32
C VAL A 257 -19.05 -0.05 -5.02
N GLY A 258 -18.70 -1.11 -4.29
CA GLY A 258 -19.53 -1.71 -3.25
C GLY A 258 -18.73 -2.04 -2.00
N ILE A 259 -19.12 -1.42 -0.89
CA ILE A 259 -18.46 -1.52 0.41
C ILE A 259 -18.19 -3.00 0.79
N VAL A 260 -16.94 -3.31 1.11
CA VAL A 260 -16.44 -4.65 1.44
C VAL A 260 -16.22 -4.81 2.94
N LEU A 261 -15.68 -3.79 3.58
CA LEU A 261 -15.45 -3.74 5.01
C LEU A 261 -15.64 -2.30 5.46
N GLN A 262 -16.27 -2.08 6.60
CA GLN A 262 -16.47 -0.73 7.12
C GLN A 262 -16.48 -0.71 8.63
N ASP A 263 -16.22 0.47 9.20
CA ASP A 263 -16.51 0.72 10.59
C ASP A 263 -18.00 0.48 10.88
N ASN A 264 -18.30 -0.23 11.98
CA ASN A 264 -19.66 -0.52 12.38
C ASN A 264 -20.35 0.69 13.08
N SER A 265 -19.58 1.72 13.45
CA SER A 265 -20.04 2.87 14.22
C SER A 265 -19.25 4.12 13.83
N PRO A 266 -19.89 5.24 13.42
CA PRO A 266 -19.16 6.51 13.29
C PRO A 266 -18.69 7.07 14.64
N CYS A 267 -19.31 6.64 15.76
CA CYS A 267 -19.10 7.21 17.08
C CYS A 267 -17.74 6.84 17.70
N ASN A 268 -17.19 5.68 17.35
CA ASN A 268 -15.86 5.27 17.81
C ASN A 268 -14.73 6.15 17.22
N ASN A 269 -14.98 6.79 16.08
CA ASN A 269 -14.06 7.76 15.45
C ASN A 269 -14.44 9.22 15.77
N GLY A 270 -15.09 9.44 16.91
CA GLY A 270 -15.53 10.77 17.35
C GLY A 270 -16.80 11.29 16.68
N GLY A 271 -17.60 10.41 16.09
CA GLY A 271 -18.94 10.70 15.58
C GLY A 271 -18.98 11.27 14.16
N ALA A 272 -17.82 11.57 13.58
CA ALA A 272 -17.74 12.26 12.30
C ALA A 272 -17.16 11.41 11.19
N VAL A 273 -16.50 10.26 11.43
CA VAL A 273 -15.82 9.50 10.37
C VAL A 273 -16.24 8.04 10.33
N ILE A 274 -16.59 7.56 9.14
CA ILE A 274 -16.79 6.14 8.83
C ILE A 274 -15.65 5.73 7.90
N ASN A 275 -14.77 4.85 8.37
CA ASN A 275 -13.72 4.29 7.53
C ASN A 275 -14.26 3.08 6.77
N MET A 276 -14.01 3.04 5.47
CA MET A 276 -14.53 2.03 4.56
C MET A 276 -13.41 1.50 3.66
N PHE A 277 -13.57 0.25 3.27
CA PHE A 277 -12.77 -0.39 2.24
C PHE A 277 -13.70 -0.85 1.11
N ASP A 278 -13.31 -0.54 -0.12
CA ASP A 278 -14.05 -0.89 -1.33
C ASP A 278 -13.27 -1.89 -2.21
N THR A 279 -13.95 -2.50 -3.17
CA THR A 279 -13.45 -3.54 -4.09
C THR A 279 -12.27 -3.09 -4.95
N ASP A 280 -12.07 -1.78 -5.15
CA ASP A 280 -10.94 -1.21 -5.91
C ASP A 280 -9.68 -0.99 -5.04
N ALA A 281 -9.54 -1.78 -3.96
CA ALA A 281 -8.46 -1.71 -3.00
C ALA A 281 -8.25 -0.32 -2.34
N THR A 282 -9.25 0.56 -2.43
CA THR A 282 -9.15 1.94 -1.94
C THR A 282 -9.80 2.05 -0.57
N ILE A 283 -9.04 2.55 0.41
CA ILE A 283 -9.58 2.94 1.71
C ILE A 283 -10.19 4.31 1.57
N LEU A 284 -11.47 4.40 1.91
CA LEU A 284 -12.26 5.60 1.83
C LEU A 284 -12.67 6.04 3.24
N SER A 285 -12.42 7.30 3.61
CA SER A 285 -12.97 7.86 4.85
C SER A 285 -14.19 8.69 4.49
N CYS A 286 -15.36 8.37 5.04
CA CYS A 286 -16.54 9.21 4.89
C CYS A 286 -16.70 10.09 6.12
N VAL A 287 -16.81 11.41 5.94
CA VAL A 287 -16.96 12.38 7.02
C VAL A 287 -18.39 12.89 7.07
N GLN A 288 -18.97 13.09 8.25
CA GLN A 288 -20.24 13.79 8.41
C GLN A 288 -20.08 15.20 7.83
N ILE A 289 -21.03 15.67 7.01
CA ILE A 289 -21.03 17.07 6.57
C ILE A 289 -21.02 17.96 7.83
N PRO A 290 -19.98 18.79 8.04
CA PRO A 290 -19.91 19.64 9.22
C PRO A 290 -21.10 20.59 9.25
N SER A 291 -21.71 20.79 10.41
CA SER A 291 -22.57 21.96 10.60
C SER A 291 -21.68 23.21 10.64
N CYS A 292 -21.99 24.22 9.84
CA CYS A 292 -21.28 25.51 9.88
C CYS A 292 -21.66 26.25 11.16
N ALA A 293 -20.72 26.26 12.12
CA ALA A 293 -20.86 26.93 13.43
C ALA A 293 -19.79 28.02 13.65
N ASP A 294 -18.67 27.92 12.94
CA ASP A 294 -17.53 28.85 12.93
C ASP A 294 -16.87 28.91 11.53
N ALA A 295 -16.02 29.89 11.29
CA ALA A 295 -15.40 30.13 9.97
C ALA A 295 -14.65 28.90 9.41
N ALA A 296 -13.99 28.11 10.25
CA ALA A 296 -13.26 26.91 9.82
C ALA A 296 -14.23 25.81 9.35
N SER A 297 -15.32 25.58 10.10
CA SER A 297 -16.37 24.65 9.70
C SER A 297 -17.12 25.11 8.44
N CYS A 298 -17.35 26.42 8.27
CA CYS A 298 -18.03 26.95 7.07
C CYS A 298 -17.15 26.85 5.82
N LYS A 299 -15.84 27.10 5.95
CA LYS A 299 -14.82 26.83 4.92
C LYS A 299 -14.83 25.36 4.49
N ALA A 300 -14.81 24.42 5.44
CA ALA A 300 -14.84 23.00 5.11
C ALA A 300 -16.11 22.61 4.34
N VAL A 301 -17.28 23.17 4.72
CA VAL A 301 -18.54 22.95 4.01
C VAL A 301 -18.51 23.57 2.61
N ALA A 302 -17.93 24.76 2.44
CA ALA A 302 -17.79 25.41 1.14
C ALA A 302 -16.89 24.61 0.19
N GLN A 303 -15.72 24.15 0.66
CA GLN A 303 -14.85 23.26 -0.12
C GLN A 303 -15.59 22.01 -0.57
N HIS A 304 -16.33 21.40 0.35
CA HIS A 304 -17.08 20.19 0.06
C HIS A 304 -18.15 20.42 -1.01
N LYS A 305 -18.91 21.51 -0.91
CA LYS A 305 -19.90 21.88 -1.94
C LYS A 305 -19.25 22.11 -3.31
N LEU A 306 -18.05 22.69 -3.33
CA LEU A 306 -17.32 22.90 -4.57
C LEU A 306 -16.77 21.59 -5.17
N ASP A 307 -16.34 20.64 -4.34
CA ASP A 307 -15.96 19.29 -4.75
C ASP A 307 -17.15 18.52 -5.37
N LEU A 308 -18.35 18.67 -4.79
CA LEU A 308 -19.59 18.14 -5.38
C LEU A 308 -19.83 18.72 -6.79
N ILE A 309 -19.78 20.05 -6.91
CA ILE A 309 -19.92 20.75 -8.19
C ILE A 309 -18.88 20.25 -9.19
N GLY A 310 -17.62 20.10 -8.77
CA GLY A 310 -16.53 19.57 -9.59
C GLY A 310 -16.79 18.19 -10.16
N LYS A 311 -17.19 17.24 -9.31
CA LYS A 311 -17.51 15.87 -9.74
C LYS A 311 -18.64 15.84 -10.76
N ALA A 312 -19.70 16.61 -10.55
CA ALA A 312 -20.79 16.70 -11.51
C ALA A 312 -20.39 17.39 -12.83
N LEU A 313 -19.57 18.43 -12.78
CA LEU A 313 -19.01 19.07 -13.97
C LEU A 313 -18.15 18.11 -14.78
N TYR A 314 -17.31 17.31 -14.11
CA TYR A 314 -16.47 16.30 -14.75
C TYR A 314 -17.28 15.16 -15.37
N GLY A 315 -18.30 14.67 -14.66
CA GLY A 315 -19.25 13.68 -15.18
C GLY A 315 -19.97 14.22 -16.42
N TYR A 316 -20.52 15.44 -16.33
CA TYR A 316 -21.13 16.12 -17.46
C TYR A 316 -20.17 16.24 -18.65
N ALA A 317 -18.93 16.69 -18.42
CA ALA A 317 -17.94 16.86 -19.48
C ALA A 317 -17.62 15.52 -20.15
N THR A 318 -17.46 14.44 -19.38
CA THR A 318 -17.19 13.09 -19.89
C THR A 318 -18.32 12.60 -20.81
N GLU A 319 -19.57 12.87 -20.44
CA GLU A 319 -20.74 12.55 -21.26
C GLU A 319 -20.88 13.44 -22.49
N ASN A 320 -20.31 14.65 -22.45
CA ASN A 320 -20.49 15.70 -23.46
C ASN A 320 -19.22 16.01 -24.27
N GLN A 321 -18.43 14.98 -24.60
CA GLN A 321 -17.21 15.11 -25.43
C GLN A 321 -16.19 16.08 -24.86
N GLU A 322 -16.03 16.06 -23.54
CA GLU A 322 -15.12 16.91 -22.78
C GLU A 322 -15.45 18.40 -22.93
N VAL A 323 -16.74 18.72 -22.88
CA VAL A 323 -17.22 20.09 -22.87
C VAL A 323 -18.03 20.31 -21.60
N PHE A 324 -17.56 21.22 -20.75
CA PHE A 324 -18.31 21.65 -19.57
C PHE A 324 -19.63 22.34 -19.96
N PRO A 325 -20.64 22.32 -19.08
CA PRO A 325 -21.91 22.98 -19.36
C PRO A 325 -21.70 24.49 -19.55
N LYS A 326 -22.50 25.10 -20.43
CA LYS A 326 -22.40 26.56 -20.67
C LYS A 326 -22.75 27.40 -19.45
N ASN A 327 -23.57 26.85 -18.57
CA ASN A 327 -24.20 27.50 -17.44
C ASN A 327 -24.27 26.48 -16.29
N LEU A 328 -23.90 26.87 -15.07
CA LEU A 328 -23.89 25.99 -13.92
C LEU A 328 -25.32 25.54 -13.53
N SER A 329 -26.32 26.36 -13.87
CA SER A 329 -27.74 26.03 -13.74
C SER A 329 -28.18 24.81 -14.56
N MET A 330 -27.37 24.32 -15.51
CA MET A 330 -27.62 23.05 -16.20
C MET A 330 -27.53 21.86 -15.23
N LEU A 331 -26.61 21.90 -14.26
CA LEU A 331 -26.52 20.86 -13.22
C LEU A 331 -27.75 20.86 -12.31
N TYR A 332 -28.33 22.04 -12.05
CA TYR A 332 -29.58 22.15 -11.29
C TYR A 332 -30.81 21.68 -12.08
N ARG A 333 -30.87 21.94 -13.40
CA ARG A 333 -32.02 21.54 -14.23
C ARG A 333 -32.18 20.03 -14.34
N ASP A 334 -31.09 19.29 -14.25
CA ASP A 334 -31.08 17.83 -14.20
C ASP A 334 -31.30 17.31 -12.76
N SER A 335 -31.57 18.21 -11.80
CA SER A 335 -31.84 17.93 -10.39
C SER A 335 -30.72 17.17 -9.68
N ILE A 336 -29.50 17.36 -10.16
CA ILE A 336 -28.28 16.76 -9.60
C ILE A 336 -28.00 17.34 -8.21
N PHE A 337 -28.38 18.60 -7.96
CA PHE A 337 -28.10 19.30 -6.71
C PHE A 337 -29.28 20.04 -6.10
N ASP A 338 -29.34 20.02 -4.77
CA ASP A 338 -30.15 20.95 -3.97
C ASP A 338 -29.64 22.40 -4.16
N PRO A 339 -30.53 23.42 -4.22
CA PRO A 339 -30.13 24.82 -4.38
C PRO A 339 -29.02 25.29 -3.44
N THR A 340 -28.99 24.78 -2.21
CA THR A 340 -28.01 25.19 -1.19
C THR A 340 -26.58 24.75 -1.51
N VAL A 341 -26.36 23.82 -2.45
CA VAL A 341 -25.02 23.40 -2.90
C VAL A 341 -24.28 24.55 -3.56
N PHE A 342 -24.97 25.46 -4.23
CA PHE A 342 -24.38 26.62 -4.92
C PHE A 342 -24.05 27.81 -3.99
N TRP A 343 -24.09 27.58 -2.68
CA TRP A 343 -23.93 28.62 -1.66
C TRP A 343 -22.83 28.28 -0.66
N ASN A 344 -21.88 29.19 -0.49
CA ASN A 344 -20.85 29.13 0.54
C ASN A 344 -21.48 29.57 1.87
N PRO A 345 -21.46 28.75 2.93
CA PRO A 345 -22.09 29.12 4.20
C PRO A 345 -21.51 30.34 4.92
N GLY A 346 -20.29 30.75 4.59
CA GLY A 346 -19.69 31.99 5.09
C GLY A 346 -20.07 33.22 4.26
N ASP A 347 -20.78 33.04 3.15
CA ASP A 347 -21.31 34.14 2.35
C ASP A 347 -22.42 34.88 3.10
N SER A 348 -22.37 36.20 3.04
CA SER A 348 -23.37 37.08 3.63
C SER A 348 -24.67 37.14 2.83
N ASP A 349 -24.64 36.72 1.57
CA ASP A 349 -25.82 36.64 0.73
C ASP A 349 -26.77 35.52 1.21
N PRO A 350 -28.10 35.69 1.09
CA PRO A 350 -29.05 34.70 1.55
C PRO A 350 -28.86 33.36 0.85
N CYS A 351 -28.88 32.27 1.64
CA CYS A 351 -28.88 30.92 1.11
C CYS A 351 -30.06 30.72 0.12
N PRO A 352 -29.80 30.31 -1.14
CA PRO A 352 -30.83 30.14 -2.15
C PRO A 352 -31.75 28.97 -1.78
N LEU A 353 -33.06 29.23 -1.78
CA LEU A 353 -34.08 28.20 -1.56
C LEU A 353 -34.62 27.64 -2.88
N ILE A 354 -34.38 28.37 -3.97
CA ILE A 354 -34.66 27.99 -5.35
C ILE A 354 -33.52 28.52 -6.22
N ILE A 355 -33.33 27.93 -7.39
CA ILE A 355 -32.44 28.47 -8.41
C ILE A 355 -33.28 28.92 -9.61
N ASN A 356 -33.18 30.20 -9.97
CA ASN A 356 -33.93 30.79 -11.10
C ASN A 356 -33.04 31.55 -12.09
N ASN A 357 -31.77 31.76 -11.77
CA ASN A 357 -30.79 32.41 -12.64
C ASN A 357 -29.39 31.83 -12.42
N ASP A 358 -28.42 32.35 -13.17
CA ASP A 358 -27.02 31.91 -13.18
C ASP A 358 -26.10 33.13 -13.21
N ALA A 359 -26.51 34.23 -12.61
CA ALA A 359 -25.75 35.48 -12.59
C ALA A 359 -24.84 35.54 -11.35
N PRO A 360 -23.59 36.02 -11.48
CA PRO A 360 -22.68 36.16 -10.35
C PRO A 360 -23.26 37.02 -9.22
N ASN A 361 -23.21 36.51 -7.99
CA ASN A 361 -23.59 37.20 -6.76
C ASN A 361 -25.00 37.80 -6.78
N GLN A 362 -25.94 37.11 -7.42
CA GLN A 362 -27.36 37.44 -7.41
C GLN A 362 -28.16 36.48 -6.50
N PRO A 363 -29.29 36.92 -5.91
CA PRO A 363 -30.19 36.03 -5.20
C PRO A 363 -30.70 34.89 -6.09
N ASP A 364 -30.92 33.70 -5.50
CA ASP A 364 -31.45 32.52 -6.18
C ASP A 364 -30.67 32.12 -7.45
N SER A 365 -29.35 32.28 -7.42
CA SER A 365 -28.43 32.02 -8.53
C SER A 365 -27.57 30.80 -8.26
N THR A 366 -27.23 30.03 -9.31
CA THR A 366 -26.16 29.03 -9.20
C THR A 366 -24.78 29.64 -8.96
N GLN A 367 -24.63 30.95 -9.15
CA GLN A 367 -23.39 31.69 -8.91
C GLN A 367 -23.52 32.68 -7.74
N THR A 368 -24.40 32.41 -6.77
CA THR A 368 -24.55 33.27 -5.59
C THR A 368 -23.24 33.41 -4.84
N SER A 369 -22.54 32.31 -4.55
CA SER A 369 -21.25 32.34 -3.82
C SER A 369 -20.03 31.93 -4.65
N PHE A 370 -20.27 31.23 -5.76
CA PHE A 370 -19.20 30.73 -6.62
C PHE A 370 -19.31 31.37 -8.01
N ALA A 371 -18.21 31.86 -8.57
CA ALA A 371 -18.13 32.27 -9.96
C ALA A 371 -17.84 31.04 -10.83
N TYR A 372 -18.52 30.90 -11.98
CA TYR A 372 -18.37 29.77 -12.89
C TYR A 372 -17.81 30.21 -14.24
N PHE A 373 -16.76 29.52 -14.70
CA PHE A 373 -16.06 29.80 -15.95
C PHE A 373 -16.06 28.61 -16.92
N GLY A 374 -16.51 27.43 -16.48
CA GLY A 374 -16.39 26.17 -17.22
C GLY A 374 -16.96 26.19 -18.63
N GLY A 375 -18.00 26.98 -18.92
CA GLY A 375 -18.57 27.09 -20.28
C GLY A 375 -17.58 27.56 -21.37
N HIS A 376 -16.40 28.04 -20.96
CA HIS A 376 -15.33 28.54 -21.81
C HIS A 376 -13.93 27.98 -21.44
N ALA A 377 -13.84 27.18 -20.37
CA ALA A 377 -12.61 26.50 -19.98
C ALA A 377 -12.29 25.37 -20.96
N ASP A 378 -11.03 25.26 -21.36
CA ASP A 378 -10.54 24.06 -22.01
C ASP A 378 -10.45 22.94 -20.96
N VAL A 379 -10.71 21.70 -21.36
CA VAL A 379 -10.77 20.51 -20.49
C VAL A 379 -9.39 20.03 -20.00
N PHE A 380 -8.38 20.87 -20.16
CA PHE A 380 -7.07 20.66 -19.53
C PHE A 380 -7.18 20.80 -18.03
N GLN A 381 -6.49 19.93 -17.28
CA GLN A 381 -6.57 19.73 -15.83
C GLN A 381 -6.22 20.97 -14.96
N THR A 382 -5.99 22.14 -15.56
CA THR A 382 -5.36 23.32 -14.97
C THR A 382 -6.21 24.58 -15.05
N ALA A 383 -7.22 24.58 -15.93
CA ALA A 383 -8.12 25.69 -16.07
C ALA A 383 -8.95 25.85 -14.78
N VAL A 384 -9.09 27.09 -14.32
CA VAL A 384 -10.00 27.42 -13.22
C VAL A 384 -11.42 27.37 -13.77
N VAL A 385 -12.23 26.44 -13.25
CA VAL A 385 -13.58 26.18 -13.75
C VAL A 385 -14.64 26.84 -12.88
N ALA A 386 -14.39 26.91 -11.57
CA ALA A 386 -15.18 27.71 -10.64
C ALA A 386 -14.33 28.13 -9.45
N GLN A 387 -14.73 29.19 -8.76
CA GLN A 387 -14.13 29.57 -7.48
C GLN A 387 -15.10 30.36 -6.60
N ASP A 388 -14.75 30.62 -5.34
CA ASP A 388 -15.43 31.65 -4.54
C ASP A 388 -15.39 33.00 -5.25
N ASN A 389 -16.53 33.70 -5.29
CA ASN A 389 -16.61 35.03 -5.91
C ASN A 389 -16.12 36.18 -4.99
N SER A 390 -15.88 35.89 -3.72
CA SER A 390 -15.42 36.86 -2.73
C SER A 390 -14.58 36.22 -1.64
N LEU A 391 -13.48 36.89 -1.27
CA LEU A 391 -12.69 36.53 -0.09
C LEU A 391 -13.50 36.72 1.21
N ALA A 392 -14.51 37.59 1.19
CA ALA A 392 -15.36 37.84 2.35
C ALA A 392 -16.16 36.59 2.76
N ASN A 393 -16.42 35.67 1.82
CA ASN A 393 -17.11 34.40 2.09
C ASN A 393 -16.30 33.50 3.04
N ASN A 394 -15.00 33.77 3.19
CA ASN A 394 -14.09 33.00 4.04
C ASN A 394 -13.35 33.91 5.04
N ASP A 395 -13.99 34.98 5.54
CA ASP A 395 -13.40 35.95 6.49
C ASP A 395 -12.08 36.60 6.00
N GLY A 396 -11.86 36.67 4.68
CA GLY A 396 -10.64 37.22 4.09
C GLY A 396 -9.45 36.26 4.07
N MET A 397 -9.62 35.01 4.51
CA MET A 397 -8.53 34.04 4.63
C MET A 397 -8.04 33.47 3.28
N GLY A 398 -8.87 33.53 2.23
CA GLY A 398 -8.58 32.91 0.95
C GLY A 398 -9.84 32.59 0.14
N VAL A 399 -9.68 31.74 -0.87
CA VAL A 399 -10.74 31.34 -1.81
C VAL A 399 -10.68 29.83 -2.08
N HIS A 400 -11.83 29.20 -2.24
CA HIS A 400 -11.93 27.87 -2.81
C HIS A 400 -11.82 27.95 -4.32
N VAL A 401 -10.93 27.15 -4.91
CA VAL A 401 -10.67 27.08 -6.35
C VAL A 401 -10.96 25.67 -6.82
N LEU A 402 -11.74 25.55 -7.88
CA LEU A 402 -12.06 24.31 -8.57
C LEU A 402 -11.41 24.30 -9.95
N THR A 403 -10.59 23.29 -10.21
CA THR A 403 -9.98 23.08 -11.53
C THR A 403 -10.71 22.02 -12.34
N ALA A 404 -10.44 21.96 -13.65
CA ALA A 404 -11.11 21.08 -14.60
C ALA A 404 -10.91 19.57 -14.34
N ASP A 405 -9.92 19.19 -13.53
CA ASP A 405 -9.72 17.82 -13.03
C ASP A 405 -10.67 17.45 -11.87
N ALA A 406 -11.66 18.31 -11.59
CA ALA A 406 -12.58 18.23 -10.45
C ALA A 406 -11.92 18.36 -9.07
N SER A 407 -10.67 18.85 -8.99
CA SER A 407 -10.04 19.13 -7.70
C SER A 407 -10.48 20.48 -7.15
N ALA A 408 -11.12 20.47 -5.98
CA ALA A 408 -11.48 21.66 -5.22
C ALA A 408 -10.55 21.83 -4.02
N GLU A 409 -9.79 22.92 -3.99
CA GLU A 409 -8.80 23.21 -2.96
C GLU A 409 -8.97 24.64 -2.43
N PHE A 410 -8.66 24.86 -1.15
CA PHE A 410 -8.63 26.21 -0.60
C PHE A 410 -7.26 26.85 -0.78
N PHE A 411 -7.24 28.00 -1.43
CA PHE A 411 -6.05 28.79 -1.69
C PHE A 411 -6.00 29.95 -0.70
N GLU A 412 -4.91 30.04 0.04
CA GLU A 412 -4.65 31.12 0.99
C GLU A 412 -3.57 32.05 0.45
N ARG A 413 -3.48 33.26 1.03
CA ARG A 413 -2.46 34.23 0.63
C ARG A 413 -1.07 33.64 0.86
N CYS A 414 -0.26 33.60 -0.20
CA CYS A 414 1.04 32.96 -0.19
C CYS A 414 2.15 33.96 -0.50
N ASP A 415 3.23 33.91 0.30
CA ASP A 415 4.43 34.74 0.13
C ASP A 415 5.50 34.11 -0.79
N ARG A 416 5.21 32.93 -1.34
CA ARG A 416 6.11 32.14 -2.17
C ARG A 416 5.55 31.99 -3.58
N TRP A 417 6.19 32.63 -4.55
CA TRP A 417 5.73 32.70 -5.94
C TRP A 417 6.90 32.80 -6.93
N LEU A 418 6.59 32.64 -8.22
CA LEU A 418 7.56 32.75 -9.31
C LEU A 418 7.78 34.23 -9.72
N PRO A 419 8.94 34.58 -10.29
CA PRO A 419 9.22 35.97 -10.68
C PRO A 419 8.20 36.59 -11.65
N HIS A 420 7.64 35.80 -12.58
CA HIS A 420 6.62 36.29 -13.51
C HIS A 420 5.28 36.59 -12.82
N THR A 421 4.94 35.88 -11.75
CA THR A 421 3.78 36.14 -10.89
C THR A 421 3.82 37.54 -10.27
N GLU A 422 4.99 38.05 -9.87
CA GLU A 422 5.11 39.45 -9.41
C GLU A 422 4.75 40.46 -10.50
N THR A 423 5.11 40.15 -11.75
CA THR A 423 4.78 41.01 -12.90
C THR A 423 3.29 40.97 -13.19
N ALA A 424 2.65 39.81 -13.15
CA ALA A 424 1.20 39.67 -13.28
C ALA A 424 0.44 40.46 -12.20
N ARG A 425 0.88 40.41 -10.92
CA ARG A 425 0.28 41.25 -9.87
C ARG A 425 0.48 42.73 -10.10
N SER A 426 1.64 43.13 -10.61
CA SER A 426 1.88 44.52 -10.99
C SER A 426 0.95 44.97 -12.12
N ASN A 427 0.65 44.08 -13.07
CA ASN A 427 -0.36 44.30 -14.11
C ASN A 427 -1.77 44.42 -13.52
N LEU A 428 -2.17 43.55 -12.60
CA LEU A 428 -3.45 43.65 -11.89
C LEU A 428 -3.60 44.98 -11.13
N ARG A 429 -2.53 45.49 -10.49
CA ARG A 429 -2.55 46.82 -9.85
C ARG A 429 -2.78 47.96 -10.86
N LEU A 430 -2.29 47.83 -12.09
CA LEU A 430 -2.57 48.79 -13.17
C LEU A 430 -4.01 48.65 -13.66
N ILE A 431 -4.54 47.43 -13.72
CA ILE A 431 -5.94 47.16 -14.04
C ILE A 431 -6.86 47.78 -12.98
N ASP A 432 -6.58 47.64 -11.69
CA ASP A 432 -7.34 48.32 -10.61
C ASP A 432 -7.39 49.84 -10.80
N GLN A 433 -6.24 50.46 -11.05
CA GLN A 433 -6.16 51.91 -11.28
C GLN A 433 -7.04 52.33 -12.46
N ALA A 434 -7.04 51.54 -13.54
CA ALA A 434 -7.88 51.77 -14.71
C ALA A 434 -9.38 51.53 -14.43
N LEU A 435 -9.73 50.47 -13.70
CA LEU A 435 -11.10 50.17 -13.27
C LEU A 435 -11.67 51.31 -12.42
N ARG A 436 -10.91 51.84 -11.46
CA ARG A 436 -11.31 52.99 -10.63
C ARG A 436 -11.45 54.27 -11.44
N ALA A 437 -10.53 54.53 -12.36
CA ALA A 437 -10.60 55.69 -13.25
C ALA A 437 -11.82 55.60 -14.19
N TYR A 438 -12.12 54.41 -14.70
CA TYR A 438 -13.34 54.15 -15.47
C TYR A 438 -14.58 54.40 -14.63
N ALA A 439 -14.68 53.80 -13.44
CA ALA A 439 -15.84 53.93 -12.57
C ALA A 439 -16.10 55.38 -12.15
N ALA A 440 -15.06 56.14 -11.84
CA ALA A 440 -15.17 57.58 -11.54
C ALA A 440 -15.76 58.40 -12.70
N ALA A 441 -15.59 57.94 -13.95
CA ALA A 441 -16.19 58.55 -15.13
C ALA A 441 -17.59 58.00 -15.48
N HIS A 442 -18.03 56.90 -14.84
CA HIS A 442 -19.24 56.15 -15.19
C HIS A 442 -20.15 55.91 -13.99
N ASN A 443 -20.36 56.93 -13.16
CA ASN A 443 -21.25 56.88 -11.99
C ASN A 443 -20.95 55.72 -11.04
N ASP A 444 -19.66 55.52 -10.75
CA ASP A 444 -19.16 54.49 -9.84
C ASP A 444 -19.40 53.04 -10.31
N GLN A 445 -19.81 52.82 -11.56
CA GLN A 445 -19.97 51.48 -12.14
C GLN A 445 -18.67 50.98 -12.77
N TYR A 446 -18.29 49.73 -12.46
CA TYR A 446 -17.24 49.04 -13.19
C TYR A 446 -17.70 48.72 -14.63
N PRO A 447 -16.77 48.58 -15.60
CA PRO A 447 -17.14 48.31 -16.98
C PRO A 447 -17.85 46.95 -17.12
N ASP A 448 -18.74 46.82 -18.10
CA ASP A 448 -19.35 45.52 -18.44
C ASP A 448 -18.34 44.57 -19.08
N LYS A 449 -17.29 45.11 -19.69
CA LYS A 449 -16.22 44.37 -20.37
C LYS A 449 -14.84 44.93 -20.06
N LEU A 450 -13.88 44.06 -19.77
CA LEU A 450 -12.53 44.46 -19.41
C LEU A 450 -11.81 45.19 -20.55
N SER A 451 -12.11 44.83 -21.80
CA SER A 451 -11.60 45.50 -23.01
C SER A 451 -11.93 46.98 -23.10
N GLN A 452 -12.95 47.47 -22.38
CA GLN A 452 -13.33 48.90 -22.34
C GLN A 452 -12.27 49.78 -21.65
N LEU A 453 -11.34 49.17 -20.91
CA LEU A 453 -10.21 49.89 -20.32
C LEU A 453 -9.16 50.28 -21.37
N HIS A 454 -9.10 49.57 -22.50
CA HIS A 454 -8.16 49.86 -23.59
C HIS A 454 -8.84 50.63 -24.74
N PRO A 455 -8.16 51.60 -25.38
CA PRO A 455 -6.83 52.13 -25.07
C PRO A 455 -6.85 53.32 -24.08
N THR A 456 -8.03 53.74 -23.62
CA THR A 456 -8.21 55.04 -22.94
C THR A 456 -7.60 55.07 -21.53
N TYR A 457 -7.79 54.01 -20.76
CA TYR A 457 -7.33 53.92 -19.37
C TYR A 457 -6.04 53.09 -19.26
N ILE A 458 -5.87 52.11 -20.14
CA ILE A 458 -4.65 51.30 -20.31
C ILE A 458 -4.20 51.42 -21.75
N GLY A 459 -3.04 52.04 -21.98
CA GLY A 459 -2.50 52.25 -23.33
C GLY A 459 -1.64 51.08 -23.86
N THR A 460 -1.24 50.14 -22.99
CA THR A 460 -0.36 49.03 -23.36
C THR A 460 -1.09 47.69 -23.21
N PRO A 461 -1.37 46.96 -24.31
CA PRO A 461 -2.05 45.66 -24.28
C PRO A 461 -1.40 44.61 -23.37
N ALA A 462 -0.07 44.67 -23.20
CA ALA A 462 0.69 43.77 -22.33
C ALA A 462 0.21 43.71 -20.86
N VAL A 463 -0.52 44.72 -20.40
CA VAL A 463 -1.09 44.75 -19.04
C VAL A 463 -2.19 43.69 -18.86
N PHE A 464 -2.88 43.27 -19.93
CA PHE A 464 -3.92 42.23 -19.87
C PHE A 464 -3.37 40.81 -20.00
N TRP A 465 -2.04 40.65 -19.92
CA TRP A 465 -1.35 39.38 -20.09
C TRP A 465 -0.51 39.04 -18.85
N ASN A 466 -0.53 37.77 -18.46
CA ASN A 466 0.36 37.22 -17.45
C ASN A 466 1.62 36.70 -18.17
N PRO A 467 2.84 37.12 -17.79
CA PRO A 467 4.05 36.67 -18.49
C PRO A 467 4.37 35.19 -18.42
N GLY A 468 3.73 34.44 -17.52
CA GLY A 468 3.80 32.98 -17.46
C GLY A 468 2.77 32.28 -18.34
N ASP A 469 1.86 33.02 -18.96
CA ASP A 469 0.83 32.47 -19.85
C ASP A 469 1.46 31.98 -21.17
N HIS A 470 1.00 30.81 -21.60
CA HIS A 470 1.45 30.16 -22.83
C HIS A 470 0.77 30.76 -24.06
N ASP A 471 -0.36 31.43 -23.88
CA ASP A 471 -1.04 32.15 -24.96
C ASP A 471 -0.21 33.37 -25.42
N PRO A 472 -0.24 33.71 -26.72
CA PRO A 472 0.56 34.81 -27.25
C PRO A 472 0.21 36.15 -26.59
N GLN A 473 1.24 36.88 -26.15
CA GLN A 473 1.08 38.23 -25.65
C GLN A 473 0.28 39.11 -26.64
N PRO A 474 -0.81 39.78 -26.19
CA PRO A 474 -1.67 40.57 -27.05
C PRO A 474 -0.93 41.79 -27.59
N THR A 475 -1.13 42.07 -28.88
CA THR A 475 -0.55 43.23 -29.57
C THR A 475 -1.52 44.41 -29.64
N THR A 476 -2.81 44.13 -29.49
CA THR A 476 -3.91 45.07 -29.28
C THR A 476 -4.95 44.41 -28.37
N ILE A 477 -5.98 45.16 -27.96
CA ILE A 477 -7.14 44.60 -27.26
C ILE A 477 -8.39 44.94 -28.07
N ASN A 478 -9.12 43.94 -28.53
CA ASN A 478 -10.34 44.13 -29.33
C ASN A 478 -11.53 43.23 -28.92
N ASN A 479 -11.33 42.33 -27.96
CA ASN A 479 -12.35 41.40 -27.48
C ASN A 479 -12.09 41.02 -26.01
N ASP A 480 -12.98 40.19 -25.46
CA ASP A 480 -12.91 39.66 -24.10
C ASP A 480 -13.09 38.13 -24.10
N ALA A 481 -12.77 37.46 -25.21
CA ALA A 481 -12.85 36.00 -25.28
C ALA A 481 -11.75 35.40 -24.39
N GLN A 482 -12.09 34.45 -23.53
CA GLN A 482 -11.11 33.75 -22.70
C GLN A 482 -10.08 33.05 -23.60
N ASN A 483 -8.79 33.16 -23.26
CA ASN A 483 -7.65 32.59 -24.01
C ASN A 483 -7.62 33.03 -25.50
N GLY A 484 -8.35 34.11 -25.83
CA GLY A 484 -8.49 34.61 -27.19
C GLY A 484 -7.33 35.51 -27.59
N ALA A 485 -6.90 35.43 -28.86
CA ALA A 485 -5.93 36.36 -29.41
C ALA A 485 -6.41 37.82 -29.29
N ASP A 486 -5.51 38.71 -28.87
CA ASP A 486 -5.79 40.15 -28.65
C ASP A 486 -7.01 40.40 -27.73
N SER A 487 -7.23 39.50 -26.76
CA SER A 487 -8.28 39.61 -25.74
C SER A 487 -7.80 40.31 -24.48
N ALA A 488 -8.72 41.03 -23.81
CA ALA A 488 -8.49 41.54 -22.46
C ALA A 488 -8.52 40.43 -21.39
N GLN A 489 -9.09 39.27 -21.72
CA GLN A 489 -9.21 38.09 -20.86
C GLN A 489 -8.34 36.93 -21.36
N VAL A 490 -7.20 37.24 -21.99
CA VAL A 490 -6.26 36.20 -22.45
C VAL A 490 -5.67 35.43 -21.28
N SER A 491 -5.26 36.13 -20.21
CA SER A 491 -4.65 35.53 -19.01
C SER A 491 -5.48 35.67 -17.74
N TYR A 492 -6.65 36.30 -17.83
CA TYR A 492 -7.44 36.69 -16.67
C TYR A 492 -8.93 36.48 -16.88
N HIS A 493 -9.66 36.16 -15.81
CA HIS A 493 -11.12 36.25 -15.76
C HIS A 493 -11.56 37.59 -15.15
N TYR A 494 -12.57 38.22 -15.75
CA TYR A 494 -13.15 39.48 -15.27
C TYR A 494 -14.54 39.25 -14.66
N LEU A 495 -14.66 39.60 -13.38
CA LEU A 495 -15.86 39.43 -12.56
C LEU A 495 -16.51 40.76 -12.15
N GLY A 496 -15.90 41.90 -12.50
CA GLY A 496 -16.37 43.22 -12.06
C GLY A 496 -17.65 43.73 -12.73
N ALA A 497 -18.15 43.05 -13.77
CA ALA A 497 -19.36 43.46 -14.49
C ALA A 497 -20.58 43.50 -13.56
N GLY A 498 -21.37 44.58 -13.63
CA GLY A 498 -22.55 44.76 -12.77
C GLY A 498 -22.26 45.26 -11.35
N TYR A 499 -21.00 45.30 -10.92
CA TYR A 499 -20.60 45.88 -9.64
C TYR A 499 -20.37 47.40 -9.71
N THR A 500 -20.37 48.00 -8.52
CA THR A 500 -19.99 49.41 -8.31
C THR A 500 -18.83 49.49 -7.33
N THR A 501 -18.18 50.64 -7.23
CA THR A 501 -17.10 50.88 -6.25
C THR A 501 -17.56 50.78 -4.78
N ALA A 502 -18.87 50.64 -4.54
CA ALA A 502 -19.47 50.44 -3.22
C ALA A 502 -19.74 48.96 -2.86
N CYS A 503 -19.35 48.00 -3.71
CA CYS A 503 -19.47 46.57 -3.39
C CYS A 503 -18.59 46.18 -2.19
N ASN A 504 -18.78 44.95 -1.68
CA ASN A 504 -17.97 44.46 -0.56
C ASN A 504 -16.48 44.50 -0.96
N PRO A 505 -15.60 45.08 -0.12
CA PRO A 505 -14.15 45.14 -0.34
C PRO A 505 -13.49 43.82 -0.80
N GLY A 506 -13.98 42.68 -0.30
CA GLY A 506 -13.45 41.35 -0.63
C GLY A 506 -13.99 40.74 -1.93
N VAL A 507 -14.87 41.42 -2.68
CA VAL A 507 -15.35 40.93 -3.99
C VAL A 507 -14.17 40.82 -4.94
N ILE A 508 -14.08 39.69 -5.64
CA ILE A 508 -13.05 39.48 -6.67
C ILE A 508 -13.49 40.19 -7.95
N LEU A 509 -12.61 41.03 -8.51
CA LEU A 509 -12.87 41.75 -9.75
C LEU A 509 -12.14 41.13 -10.94
N VAL A 510 -10.91 40.66 -10.72
CA VAL A 510 -10.07 40.03 -11.75
C VAL A 510 -9.24 38.93 -11.11
N GLU A 511 -9.04 37.82 -11.80
CA GLU A 511 -8.14 36.74 -11.37
C GLU A 511 -7.38 36.14 -12.55
N ASP A 512 -6.32 35.36 -12.29
CA ASP A 512 -5.74 34.46 -13.29
C ASP A 512 -6.74 33.37 -13.70
N ASN A 513 -6.77 33.04 -14.99
CA ASN A 513 -7.65 32.02 -15.55
C ASN A 513 -7.10 30.59 -15.52
N ASP A 514 -5.78 30.43 -15.41
CA ASP A 514 -5.10 29.14 -15.44
C ASP A 514 -3.97 29.08 -14.40
N LEU A 515 -3.89 27.98 -13.66
CA LEU A 515 -2.81 27.74 -12.70
C LEU A 515 -1.43 27.72 -13.37
N LEU A 516 -1.34 27.27 -14.62
CA LEU A 516 -0.09 27.18 -15.39
C LEU A 516 0.56 28.54 -15.62
N ASN A 517 -0.22 29.63 -15.63
CA ASN A 517 0.31 30.99 -15.72
C ASN A 517 1.25 31.33 -14.56
N ASN A 518 1.16 30.55 -13.46
CA ASN A 518 2.04 30.64 -12.30
C ASN A 518 2.73 29.29 -11.99
N GLY A 519 3.04 28.52 -13.03
CA GLY A 519 3.74 27.23 -12.90
C GLY A 519 2.93 26.14 -12.20
N GLY A 520 1.59 26.24 -12.21
CA GLY A 520 0.67 25.27 -11.61
C GLY A 520 0.52 25.40 -10.09
N THR A 521 1.03 26.48 -9.49
CA THR A 521 1.14 26.59 -8.02
C THR A 521 0.10 27.49 -7.36
N GLY A 522 -0.65 28.29 -8.13
CA GLY A 522 -1.58 29.27 -7.55
C GLY A 522 -2.14 30.26 -8.57
N ILE A 523 -2.88 31.24 -8.07
CA ILE A 523 -3.55 32.30 -8.85
C ILE A 523 -3.29 33.68 -8.25
N ASN A 524 -3.19 34.69 -9.11
CA ASN A 524 -3.23 36.09 -8.71
C ASN A 524 -4.69 36.56 -8.71
N ILE A 525 -5.07 37.28 -7.65
CA ILE A 525 -6.43 37.79 -7.46
C ILE A 525 -6.36 39.29 -7.19
N LEU A 526 -7.25 40.04 -7.83
CA LEU A 526 -7.53 41.45 -7.58
C LEU A 526 -8.92 41.62 -6.94
N THR A 527 -8.95 42.18 -5.73
CA THR A 527 -10.18 42.48 -4.99
C THR A 527 -10.64 43.92 -5.15
N ALA A 528 -11.91 44.19 -4.81
CA ALA A 528 -12.54 45.50 -4.97
C ALA A 528 -11.93 46.63 -4.12
N ASP A 529 -11.23 46.31 -3.04
CA ASP A 529 -10.42 47.26 -2.27
C ASP A 529 -9.06 47.61 -2.93
N GLY A 530 -8.74 46.98 -4.07
CA GLY A 530 -7.56 47.25 -4.88
C GLY A 530 -6.33 46.44 -4.46
N VAL A 531 -6.52 45.43 -3.61
CA VAL A 531 -5.46 44.50 -3.24
C VAL A 531 -5.27 43.48 -4.38
N ALA A 532 -4.03 43.39 -4.88
CA ALA A 532 -3.61 42.38 -5.83
C ALA A 532 -2.56 41.48 -5.17
N ASP A 533 -2.95 40.25 -4.84
CA ASP A 533 -2.17 39.28 -4.08
C ASP A 533 -2.13 37.91 -4.77
N TYR A 534 -1.20 37.07 -4.33
CA TYR A 534 -1.05 35.70 -4.81
C TYR A 534 -1.63 34.72 -3.81
N PHE A 535 -2.44 33.79 -4.31
CA PHE A 535 -3.11 32.76 -3.54
C PHE A 535 -2.69 31.39 -4.05
N ALA A 536 -2.32 30.51 -3.13
CA ALA A 536 -1.88 29.15 -3.44
C ALA A 536 -2.45 28.19 -2.39
N PRO A 537 -2.64 26.90 -2.71
CA PRO A 537 -3.03 25.92 -1.71
C PRO A 537 -1.97 25.88 -0.62
N ALA A 538 -2.43 25.91 0.63
CA ALA A 538 -1.55 25.71 1.78
C ALA A 538 -0.82 24.37 1.61
N PRO A 539 0.48 24.27 1.92
CA PRO A 539 1.12 22.97 2.07
C PRO A 539 0.27 22.15 3.06
N PRO A 540 -0.11 20.90 2.75
CA PRO A 540 -0.89 20.08 3.66
C PRO A 540 -0.22 20.07 5.02
N SER A 541 -0.90 20.57 6.06
CA SER A 541 -0.37 20.48 7.42
C SER A 541 -0.60 19.05 7.90
N CYS A 542 0.33 18.15 7.60
CA CYS A 542 0.27 16.83 8.22
C CYS A 542 0.65 17.00 9.69
N GLN A 543 -0.34 16.91 10.57
CA GLN A 543 -0.06 16.87 12.00
C GLN A 543 0.57 15.52 12.38
N HIS A 544 0.34 14.49 11.55
CA HIS A 544 0.88 13.14 11.71
C HIS A 544 1.46 12.58 10.41
N PRO A 545 2.51 11.73 10.48
CA PRO A 545 3.12 11.11 9.29
C PRO A 545 2.11 10.37 8.40
N PHE A 546 1.07 9.78 9.00
CA PHE A 546 0.02 9.04 8.30
C PHE A 546 -0.82 9.91 7.35
N ASP A 547 -1.15 11.14 7.75
CA ASP A 547 -1.90 12.08 6.90
C ASP A 547 -1.11 12.41 5.63
N CYS A 548 0.22 12.54 5.76
CA CYS A 548 1.11 12.75 4.63
C CYS A 548 1.15 11.53 3.72
N THR A 549 1.27 10.34 4.30
CA THR A 549 1.31 9.07 3.56
C THR A 549 0.05 8.89 2.71
N MET A 550 -1.14 9.25 3.19
CA MET A 550 -2.37 9.16 2.39
C MET A 550 -2.37 10.10 1.18
N VAL A 551 -1.96 11.35 1.38
CA VAL A 551 -1.86 12.34 0.29
C VAL A 551 -0.81 11.89 -0.74
N ALA A 552 0.33 11.41 -0.26
CA ALA A 552 1.41 10.89 -1.10
C ALA A 552 0.99 9.63 -1.86
N ALA A 553 0.25 8.71 -1.24
CA ALA A 553 -0.29 7.52 -1.90
C ALA A 553 -1.26 7.89 -3.02
N SER A 554 -2.11 8.91 -2.80
CA SER A 554 -2.98 9.44 -3.85
C SER A 554 -2.19 10.02 -5.02
N ARG A 555 -1.11 10.75 -4.73
CA ARG A 555 -0.19 11.31 -5.74
C ARG A 555 0.53 10.22 -6.53
N LEU A 556 1.05 9.19 -5.87
CA LEU A 556 1.64 8.01 -6.52
C LEU A 556 0.63 7.26 -7.39
N ARG A 557 -0.62 7.12 -6.95
CA ARG A 557 -1.70 6.54 -7.80
C ARG A 557 -1.94 7.38 -9.04
N SER A 558 -1.97 8.71 -8.93
CA SER A 558 -2.08 9.60 -10.09
C SER A 558 -0.90 9.41 -11.04
N ILE A 559 0.33 9.35 -10.53
CA ILE A 559 1.54 9.04 -11.32
C ILE A 559 1.42 7.68 -12.01
N GLY A 560 0.98 6.64 -11.30
CA GLY A 560 0.78 5.30 -11.87
C GLY A 560 -0.24 5.27 -13.01
N ARG A 561 -1.38 5.94 -12.84
CA ARG A 561 -2.36 6.10 -13.92
C ARG A 561 -1.75 6.81 -15.14
N ALA A 562 -0.95 7.85 -14.92
CA ALA A 562 -0.26 8.52 -16.01
C ALA A 562 0.75 7.61 -16.73
N LEU A 563 1.55 6.86 -15.97
CA LEU A 563 2.50 5.88 -16.50
C LEU A 563 1.79 4.82 -17.35
N TYR A 564 0.65 4.29 -16.87
CA TYR A 564 -0.13 3.30 -17.59
C TYR A 564 -0.66 3.85 -18.92
N VAL A 565 -1.34 5.01 -18.90
CA VAL A 565 -1.89 5.62 -20.12
C VAL A 565 -0.75 5.91 -21.10
N TYR A 566 0.35 6.51 -20.64
CA TYR A 566 1.51 6.77 -21.49
C TYR A 566 2.04 5.47 -22.12
N ALA A 567 2.24 4.41 -21.33
CA ALA A 567 2.74 3.15 -21.83
C ALA A 567 1.81 2.58 -22.92
N THR A 568 0.49 2.56 -22.68
CA THR A 568 -0.48 2.05 -23.67
C THR A 568 -0.48 2.82 -25.00
N GLU A 569 -0.10 4.10 -24.98
CA GLU A 569 0.03 4.93 -26.17
C GLU A 569 1.41 4.83 -26.85
N ASN A 570 2.40 4.23 -26.18
CA ASN A 570 3.79 4.16 -26.62
C ASN A 570 4.30 2.72 -26.69
N ASP A 571 3.52 1.81 -27.28
CA ASP A 571 3.89 0.40 -27.45
C ASP A 571 4.30 -0.27 -26.12
N PHE A 572 3.56 0.02 -25.05
CA PHE A 572 3.79 -0.43 -23.67
C PHE A 572 5.12 0.02 -23.04
N ARG A 573 5.83 0.97 -23.66
CA ARG A 573 7.06 1.53 -23.09
C ARG A 573 6.78 2.63 -22.09
N LEU A 574 7.27 2.46 -20.88
CA LEU A 574 7.30 3.49 -19.84
C LEU A 574 8.19 4.67 -20.28
N PRO A 575 7.92 5.90 -19.79
CA PRO A 575 8.73 7.06 -20.15
C PRO A 575 10.17 6.91 -19.63
N SER A 576 11.12 7.58 -20.28
CA SER A 576 12.52 7.58 -19.83
C SER A 576 12.78 8.49 -18.64
N ARG A 577 11.85 9.39 -18.31
CA ARG A 577 11.90 10.33 -17.18
C ARG A 577 10.49 10.82 -16.83
N LEU A 578 10.22 11.09 -15.55
CA LEU A 578 8.91 11.56 -15.09
C LEU A 578 8.59 13.00 -15.48
N SER A 579 9.60 13.85 -15.70
CA SER A 579 9.43 15.25 -16.11
C SER A 579 8.71 15.41 -17.44
N MET A 580 8.58 14.34 -18.24
CA MET A 580 7.72 14.33 -19.44
C MET A 580 6.24 14.57 -19.12
N PHE A 581 5.81 14.28 -17.89
CA PHE A 581 4.44 14.53 -17.44
C PHE A 581 4.21 15.95 -16.93
N HIS A 582 5.25 16.71 -16.61
CA HIS A 582 5.09 18.12 -16.23
C HIS A 582 5.39 19.06 -17.42
N PRO A 583 4.59 20.11 -17.68
CA PRO A 583 3.41 20.53 -16.93
C PRO A 583 2.08 19.97 -17.46
N TYR A 584 2.07 19.24 -18.58
CA TYR A 584 0.85 18.98 -19.33
C TYR A 584 -0.03 17.86 -18.77
N TRP A 585 0.56 16.82 -18.18
CA TRP A 585 -0.18 15.76 -17.49
C TRP A 585 -0.34 16.09 -16.01
N PHE A 586 0.68 16.68 -15.41
CA PHE A 586 0.67 17.18 -14.04
C PHE A 586 1.18 18.61 -14.02
N ALA A 587 0.27 19.55 -13.84
CA ALA A 587 0.61 20.96 -13.75
C ALA A 587 1.13 21.35 -12.38
N LYS A 588 0.58 20.74 -11.32
CA LYS A 588 0.99 20.98 -9.94
C LYS A 588 2.33 20.27 -9.72
N PRO A 589 3.46 20.99 -9.49
CA PRO A 589 4.76 20.36 -9.17
C PRO A 589 4.67 19.44 -7.96
N THR A 590 3.71 19.70 -7.08
CA THR A 590 3.50 19.01 -5.81
C THR A 590 2.92 17.62 -5.97
N THR A 591 2.46 17.25 -7.17
CA THR A 591 2.13 15.85 -7.48
C THR A 591 3.32 14.93 -7.26
N PHE A 592 4.56 15.41 -7.45
CA PHE A 592 5.77 14.62 -7.27
C PHE A 592 6.35 14.67 -5.85
N TRP A 593 5.70 15.39 -4.94
CA TRP A 593 6.19 15.66 -3.60
C TRP A 593 5.38 14.91 -2.55
N HIS A 594 6.04 14.44 -1.50
CA HIS A 594 5.43 13.80 -0.34
C HIS A 594 5.26 14.86 0.76
N PRO A 595 4.06 15.07 1.34
CA PRO A 595 3.87 16.13 2.34
C PRO A 595 4.72 16.02 3.62
N GLY A 596 5.17 14.81 3.93
CA GLY A 596 6.05 14.51 5.05
C GLY A 596 7.54 14.67 4.72
N ASP A 597 7.85 15.02 3.48
CA ASP A 597 9.21 15.28 3.06
C ASP A 597 9.75 16.57 3.71
N SER A 598 11.00 16.50 4.12
CA SER A 598 11.73 17.63 4.68
C SER A 598 12.12 18.66 3.62
N ASP A 599 12.16 18.25 2.35
CA ASP A 599 12.41 19.14 1.24
C ASP A 599 11.26 20.12 1.01
N PRO A 600 11.58 21.37 0.62
CA PRO A 600 10.58 22.42 0.51
C PRO A 600 9.63 22.14 -0.66
N TYR A 601 8.34 22.34 -0.41
CA TYR A 601 7.24 22.34 -1.39
C TYR A 601 7.69 22.85 -2.79
N PRO A 602 7.67 22.05 -3.85
CA PRO A 602 8.21 22.47 -5.15
C PRO A 602 7.33 23.55 -5.79
N LEU A 603 7.96 24.57 -6.38
CA LEU A 603 7.25 25.61 -7.15
C LEU A 603 7.35 25.42 -8.67
N THR A 604 8.32 24.64 -9.10
CA THR A 604 8.58 24.30 -10.49
C THR A 604 9.07 22.87 -10.54
N ILE A 605 9.07 22.29 -11.73
CA ILE A 605 9.83 21.08 -12.04
C ILE A 605 10.86 21.45 -13.11
N ASP A 606 12.15 21.30 -12.80
CA ASP A 606 13.24 21.59 -13.73
C ASP A 606 14.26 20.45 -13.89
N ASN A 607 14.13 19.38 -13.10
CA ASN A 607 14.99 18.19 -13.15
C ASN A 607 14.24 16.90 -12.76
N ASP A 608 14.93 15.77 -12.86
CA ASP A 608 14.47 14.43 -12.44
C ASP A 608 15.48 13.80 -11.46
N ASP A 609 16.30 14.59 -10.77
CA ASP A 609 17.33 14.05 -9.88
C ASP A 609 16.70 13.57 -8.55
N LEU A 610 17.16 12.43 -8.04
CA LEU A 610 16.63 11.86 -6.80
C LEU A 610 16.87 12.80 -5.61
N ASP A 611 15.83 13.07 -4.81
CA ASP A 611 15.91 13.83 -3.56
C ASP A 611 16.54 15.23 -3.77
N GLN A 612 16.17 15.90 -4.87
CA GLN A 612 16.60 17.26 -5.19
C GLN A 612 15.41 18.24 -5.26
N PRO A 613 15.60 19.51 -4.86
CA PRO A 613 14.57 20.54 -5.01
C PRO A 613 14.08 20.67 -6.45
N ASN A 614 12.76 20.87 -6.62
CA ASN A 614 12.11 21.03 -7.93
C ASN A 614 12.31 19.83 -8.89
N SER A 615 12.53 18.64 -8.33
CA SER A 615 12.61 17.39 -9.07
C SER A 615 11.27 16.68 -9.15
N THR A 616 11.03 15.94 -10.24
CA THR A 616 9.97 14.92 -10.29
C THR A 616 10.24 13.71 -9.39
N GLN A 617 11.48 13.56 -8.92
CA GLN A 617 11.92 12.53 -8.01
C GLN A 617 12.32 13.11 -6.64
N ILE A 618 11.73 14.25 -6.27
CA ILE A 618 11.98 14.89 -4.97
C ILE A 618 11.60 13.98 -3.82
N SER A 619 10.46 13.29 -3.90
CA SER A 619 10.00 12.37 -2.85
C SER A 619 9.73 10.95 -3.32
N PHE A 620 9.75 10.71 -4.64
CA PHE A 620 9.48 9.40 -5.22
C PHE A 620 10.58 9.01 -6.20
N GLU A 621 11.23 7.89 -5.94
CA GLU A 621 12.18 7.29 -6.89
C GLU A 621 11.42 6.56 -8.00
N PHE A 622 11.71 6.88 -9.25
CA PHE A 622 11.17 6.20 -10.44
C PHE A 622 12.16 5.17 -10.96
N VAL A 623 11.88 3.89 -10.67
CA VAL A 623 12.82 2.77 -10.89
C VAL A 623 12.64 2.07 -12.24
N ALA A 624 11.48 2.25 -12.90
CA ALA A 624 11.12 1.52 -14.13
C ALA A 624 11.29 2.34 -15.43
N ALA A 625 12.15 3.36 -15.43
CA ALA A 625 12.36 4.24 -16.58
C ALA A 625 12.70 3.47 -17.88
N GLY A 626 11.89 3.69 -18.93
CA GLY A 626 12.09 3.08 -20.25
C GLY A 626 11.80 1.57 -20.35
N GLN A 627 11.36 0.94 -19.27
CA GLN A 627 11.02 -0.48 -19.25
C GLN A 627 9.73 -0.75 -20.04
N ASP A 628 9.54 -2.03 -20.39
CA ASP A 628 8.38 -2.50 -21.14
C ASP A 628 7.34 -3.03 -20.15
N LEU A 629 6.20 -2.34 -20.03
CA LEU A 629 5.20 -2.64 -19.01
C LEU A 629 4.58 -4.03 -19.19
N GLU A 630 4.47 -4.54 -20.42
CA GLU A 630 3.96 -5.90 -20.69
C GLU A 630 4.95 -7.00 -20.28
N GLU A 631 6.25 -6.71 -20.23
CA GLU A 631 7.28 -7.68 -19.83
C GLU A 631 7.48 -7.73 -18.31
N LEU A 632 6.94 -6.76 -17.57
CA LEU A 632 7.03 -6.70 -16.12
C LEU A 632 5.99 -7.61 -15.47
N PRO A 633 6.36 -8.38 -14.42
CA PRO A 633 5.37 -9.04 -13.60
C PRO A 633 4.53 -7.99 -12.82
N PRO A 634 3.29 -8.32 -12.43
CA PRO A 634 2.40 -7.37 -11.73
C PRO A 634 3.01 -6.75 -10.46
N ASP A 635 3.85 -7.50 -9.74
CA ASP A 635 4.55 -7.11 -8.51
C ASP A 635 5.89 -6.40 -8.76
N ALA A 636 6.21 -6.04 -10.01
CA ALA A 636 7.36 -5.19 -10.29
C ALA A 636 7.12 -3.76 -9.80
N ILE A 637 8.11 -3.17 -9.15
CA ILE A 637 8.07 -1.79 -8.67
C ILE A 637 8.25 -0.84 -9.85
N LEU A 638 7.35 0.13 -9.99
CA LEU A 638 7.46 1.23 -10.96
C LEU A 638 8.09 2.47 -10.32
N ALA A 639 7.59 2.84 -9.15
CA ALA A 639 8.10 3.95 -8.35
C ALA A 639 7.92 3.66 -6.87
N GLN A 640 8.68 4.31 -6.01
CA GLN A 640 8.59 4.15 -4.56
C GLN A 640 8.95 5.44 -3.84
N ASP A 641 8.47 5.61 -2.62
CA ASP A 641 8.95 6.66 -1.73
C ASP A 641 10.47 6.56 -1.59
N ASN A 642 11.16 7.69 -1.78
CA ASN A 642 12.63 7.71 -1.80
C ASN A 642 13.21 7.52 -0.39
N THR A 643 12.43 7.78 0.66
CA THR A 643 12.88 7.58 2.04
C THR A 643 11.74 7.23 3.00
N PRO A 644 11.96 6.30 3.94
CA PRO A 644 11.03 6.03 5.02
C PRO A 644 10.73 7.24 5.90
N ALA A 645 11.65 8.20 5.95
CA ALA A 645 11.54 9.39 6.79
C ALA A 645 10.31 10.22 6.44
N ASN A 646 9.91 10.23 5.16
CA ASN A 646 8.71 10.89 4.65
C ASN A 646 7.43 10.36 5.34
N ASN A 647 7.46 9.09 5.76
CA ASN A 647 6.39 8.40 6.50
C ASN A 647 6.69 8.24 8.00
N GLY A 648 7.53 9.11 8.56
CA GLY A 648 7.90 9.05 9.98
C GLY A 648 8.79 7.87 10.36
N GLY A 649 9.40 7.18 9.38
CA GLY A 649 10.31 6.06 9.57
C GLY A 649 9.65 4.68 9.58
N ASN A 650 8.32 4.60 9.44
CA ASN A 650 7.56 3.37 9.62
C ASN A 650 7.45 2.50 8.36
N GLY A 651 7.84 3.00 7.19
CA GLY A 651 7.64 2.31 5.91
C GLY A 651 7.79 3.22 4.71
N ILE A 652 7.61 2.67 3.52
CA ILE A 652 7.63 3.37 2.24
C ILE A 652 6.36 3.09 1.46
N LEU A 653 5.95 4.04 0.62
CA LEU A 653 4.92 3.78 -0.40
C LEU A 653 5.57 3.18 -1.64
N VAL A 654 4.95 2.16 -2.22
CA VAL A 654 5.44 1.48 -3.41
C VAL A 654 4.32 1.43 -4.44
N LEU A 655 4.60 1.90 -5.65
CA LEU A 655 3.73 1.79 -6.81
C LEU A 655 4.19 0.60 -7.66
N TYR A 656 3.27 -0.34 -7.91
CA TYR A 656 3.53 -1.56 -8.66
C TYR A 656 3.03 -1.49 -10.11
N ALA A 657 3.41 -2.47 -10.93
CA ALA A 657 3.16 -2.50 -12.38
C ALA A 657 1.69 -2.65 -12.77
N ASP A 658 0.87 -3.24 -11.90
CA ASP A 658 -0.60 -3.28 -11.99
C ASP A 658 -1.27 -2.00 -11.43
N ILE A 659 -0.48 -0.96 -11.13
CA ILE A 659 -0.91 0.39 -10.73
C ILE A 659 -1.46 0.46 -9.29
N HIS A 660 -1.39 -0.62 -8.52
CA HIS A 660 -1.69 -0.52 -7.10
C HIS A 660 -0.55 0.20 -6.35
N VAL A 661 -0.91 0.92 -5.30
CA VAL A 661 0.05 1.53 -4.37
C VAL A 661 -0.11 0.84 -3.03
N GLU A 662 0.97 0.23 -2.56
CA GLU A 662 1.05 -0.41 -1.26
C GLU A 662 1.87 0.44 -0.30
N TYR A 663 1.49 0.43 0.98
CA TYR A 663 2.38 0.88 2.04
C TYR A 663 3.16 -0.33 2.55
N VAL A 664 4.47 -0.33 2.32
CA VAL A 664 5.37 -1.39 2.77
C VAL A 664 5.98 -0.96 4.11
N PRO A 665 5.54 -1.55 5.24
CA PRO A 665 6.07 -1.20 6.54
C PRO A 665 7.53 -1.65 6.66
N ILE A 666 8.34 -0.82 7.30
CA ILE A 666 9.68 -1.21 7.73
C ILE A 666 9.54 -1.92 9.06
N ARG A 667 10.07 -3.13 9.11
CA ARG A 667 10.12 -3.96 10.30
C ARG A 667 11.48 -3.76 10.94
N SER A 668 11.52 -3.59 12.25
CA SER A 668 12.79 -3.47 12.97
C SER A 668 13.23 -4.83 13.51
N VAL A 669 14.42 -5.29 13.16
CA VAL A 669 14.95 -6.56 13.65
C VAL A 669 15.22 -6.49 15.16
N THR A 670 14.54 -7.35 15.91
CA THR A 670 14.67 -7.44 17.38
C THR A 670 15.70 -8.46 17.80
N SER A 671 15.88 -9.53 17.03
CA SER A 671 16.90 -10.55 17.27
C SER A 671 17.23 -11.36 16.03
N ILE A 672 18.37 -12.03 16.04
CA ILE A 672 18.71 -13.07 15.07
C ILE A 672 19.05 -14.37 15.80
N ALA A 673 18.68 -15.50 15.20
CA ALA A 673 19.02 -16.82 15.68
C ALA A 673 19.68 -17.62 14.55
N VAL A 674 20.71 -18.39 14.88
CA VAL A 674 21.40 -19.24 13.92
C VAL A 674 21.15 -20.70 14.27
N SER A 675 20.76 -21.49 13.26
CA SER A 675 20.53 -22.93 13.39
C SER A 675 21.37 -23.72 12.40
N GLY A 676 21.91 -24.86 12.84
CA GLY A 676 22.68 -25.79 12.03
C GLY A 676 23.27 -26.90 12.90
N PRO A 677 24.14 -27.76 12.35
CA PRO A 677 24.75 -28.84 13.11
C PRO A 677 25.78 -28.32 14.13
N ASP A 678 25.79 -28.89 15.34
CA ASP A 678 26.73 -28.51 16.41
C ASP A 678 28.18 -28.99 16.14
N THR A 679 28.33 -29.97 15.27
CA THR A 679 29.61 -30.63 14.96
C THR A 679 29.82 -30.75 13.46
N VAL A 680 31.04 -30.49 13.00
CA VAL A 680 31.46 -30.69 11.60
C VAL A 680 32.74 -31.52 11.60
N PRO A 681 32.80 -32.68 10.94
CA PRO A 681 34.05 -33.42 10.79
C PRO A 681 35.12 -32.57 10.09
N GLU A 682 36.37 -32.77 10.44
CA GLU A 682 37.50 -32.19 9.70
C GLU A 682 37.41 -32.51 8.19
N GLY A 683 37.77 -31.55 7.33
CA GLY A 683 37.58 -31.60 5.88
C GLY A 683 36.12 -31.60 5.40
N GLY A 684 35.15 -31.56 6.32
CA GLY A 684 33.72 -31.53 6.03
C GLY A 684 33.15 -30.13 5.80
N THR A 685 31.91 -30.08 5.34
CA THR A 685 31.13 -28.85 5.18
C THR A 685 29.78 -28.95 5.88
N ALA A 686 29.26 -27.82 6.32
CA ALA A 686 27.94 -27.69 6.92
C ALA A 686 27.23 -26.43 6.46
N THR A 687 25.90 -26.48 6.47
CA THR A 687 25.04 -25.34 6.17
C THR A 687 24.34 -24.86 7.44
N TYR A 688 24.27 -23.55 7.60
CA TYR A 688 23.66 -22.85 8.72
C TYR A 688 22.67 -21.84 8.16
N THR A 689 21.57 -21.68 8.89
CA THR A 689 20.51 -20.72 8.57
C THR A 689 20.49 -19.62 9.62
N CYS A 690 20.49 -18.36 9.20
CA CYS A 690 20.26 -17.21 10.06
C CYS A 690 18.80 -16.76 9.90
N THR A 691 18.03 -16.78 10.99
CA THR A 691 16.64 -16.34 11.03
C THR A 691 16.55 -15.05 11.83
N ALA A 692 16.05 -13.97 11.21
CA ALA A 692 15.71 -12.74 11.90
C ALA A 692 14.31 -12.83 12.51
N THR A 693 14.14 -12.24 13.68
CA THR A 693 12.83 -11.97 14.31
C THR A 693 12.65 -10.46 14.37
N TYR A 694 11.49 -9.98 13.94
CA TYR A 694 11.18 -8.56 13.88
C TYR A 694 10.28 -8.13 15.04
N ASP A 695 10.05 -6.82 15.15
CA ASP A 695 9.21 -6.18 16.17
C ASP A 695 7.71 -6.49 16.02
N ASP A 696 7.27 -6.76 14.79
CA ASP A 696 5.93 -7.28 14.47
C ASP A 696 5.74 -8.79 14.81
N GLY A 697 6.79 -9.44 15.32
CA GLY A 697 6.79 -10.86 15.67
C GLY A 697 6.96 -11.82 14.49
N THR A 698 7.09 -11.31 13.25
CA THR A 698 7.40 -12.14 12.08
C THR A 698 8.85 -12.60 12.09
N THR A 699 9.14 -13.65 11.31
CA THR A 699 10.50 -14.18 11.15
C THR A 699 10.85 -14.37 9.68
N GLN A 700 12.11 -14.13 9.31
CA GLN A 700 12.61 -14.29 7.94
C GLN A 700 13.96 -15.00 7.91
N ASP A 701 14.18 -15.86 6.91
CA ASP A 701 15.51 -16.38 6.61
C ASP A 701 16.35 -15.27 5.96
N VAL A 702 17.35 -14.79 6.70
CA VAL A 702 18.26 -13.70 6.31
C VAL A 702 19.67 -14.23 6.06
N THR A 703 19.84 -15.52 5.82
CA THR A 703 21.15 -16.18 5.65
C THR A 703 22.00 -15.50 4.59
N ALA A 704 21.41 -15.17 3.43
CA ALA A 704 22.10 -14.53 2.32
C ALA A 704 22.48 -13.06 2.59
N GLY A 705 21.67 -12.34 3.38
CA GLY A 705 21.91 -10.95 3.78
C GLY A 705 22.79 -10.80 5.02
N SER A 706 23.08 -11.89 5.73
CA SER A 706 23.88 -11.88 6.95
C SER A 706 25.38 -11.93 6.66
N LEU A 707 26.16 -11.27 7.52
CA LEU A 707 27.60 -11.32 7.52
C LEU A 707 28.09 -12.40 8.49
N TRP A 708 28.82 -13.39 7.95
CA TRP A 708 29.37 -14.53 8.68
C TRP A 708 30.88 -14.38 8.84
N ARG A 709 31.40 -14.43 10.08
CA ARG A 709 32.82 -14.24 10.37
C ARG A 709 33.33 -15.24 11.40
N LEU A 710 34.56 -15.68 11.19
CA LEU A 710 35.34 -16.39 12.21
C LEU A 710 36.24 -15.39 12.94
N PRO A 711 36.48 -15.54 14.25
CA PRO A 711 37.40 -14.70 14.99
C PRO A 711 38.82 -14.86 14.42
N TYR A 712 39.54 -13.75 14.30
CA TYR A 712 40.93 -13.74 13.85
C TYR A 712 41.83 -14.41 14.91
N ILE A 713 42.36 -15.59 14.62
CA ILE A 713 43.39 -16.23 15.46
C ILE A 713 44.75 -15.82 14.93
N LEU A 714 45.67 -15.42 15.82
CA LEU A 714 47.03 -15.01 15.48
C LEU A 714 47.79 -16.14 14.75
N PRO A 715 48.69 -15.80 13.79
CA PRO A 715 49.33 -16.76 12.88
C PRO A 715 50.33 -17.73 13.53
N ASP A 716 50.51 -17.68 14.85
CA ASP A 716 51.48 -18.48 15.61
C ASP A 716 50.89 -19.69 16.36
N THR A 717 49.57 -19.92 16.30
CA THR A 717 48.94 -21.13 16.88
C THR A 717 47.87 -21.74 15.97
N PHE A 718 48.27 -22.79 15.23
CA PHE A 718 47.41 -23.76 14.51
C PHE A 718 46.55 -23.24 13.35
N SER A 719 46.18 -24.19 12.47
CA SER A 719 45.44 -24.03 11.21
C SER A 719 44.26 -23.06 11.32
N GLU A 720 43.99 -22.30 10.25
CA GLU A 720 42.80 -21.43 10.15
C GLU A 720 41.56 -22.21 10.62
N PRO A 721 40.65 -21.64 11.44
CA PRO A 721 39.54 -22.36 12.07
C PRO A 721 38.41 -22.75 11.09
N GLY A 722 38.70 -22.79 9.79
CA GLY A 722 37.76 -23.02 8.70
C GLY A 722 37.52 -21.76 7.88
N THR A 723 36.58 -21.84 6.94
CA THR A 723 36.18 -20.70 6.09
C THR A 723 34.68 -20.73 5.82
N PHE A 724 34.09 -19.56 5.56
CA PHE A 724 32.77 -19.46 4.95
C PHE A 724 32.91 -19.23 3.45
N THR A 725 32.53 -20.22 2.64
CA THR A 725 32.66 -20.16 1.17
C THR A 725 31.47 -19.49 0.49
N ALA A 726 30.34 -19.43 1.20
CA ALA A 726 29.13 -18.68 0.89
C ALA A 726 28.43 -18.33 2.22
N PRO A 727 27.48 -17.37 2.24
CA PRO A 727 26.70 -17.10 3.45
C PRO A 727 26.06 -18.38 4.00
N GLY A 728 26.26 -18.63 5.30
CA GLY A 728 25.78 -19.84 5.97
C GLY A 728 26.52 -21.15 5.63
N MET A 729 27.49 -21.17 4.71
CA MET A 729 28.21 -22.39 4.31
C MET A 729 29.61 -22.43 4.93
N TYR A 730 29.77 -23.17 6.02
CA TYR A 730 31.05 -23.36 6.72
C TYR A 730 31.80 -24.58 6.17
N THR A 731 33.10 -24.42 5.94
CA THR A 731 34.04 -25.48 5.58
C THR A 731 35.05 -25.62 6.69
N ALA A 732 35.10 -26.80 7.32
CA ALA A 732 36.07 -27.11 8.36
C ALA A 732 37.49 -27.26 7.78
N PRO A 733 38.54 -27.04 8.60
CA PRO A 733 39.92 -27.30 8.18
C PRO A 733 40.12 -28.76 7.79
N ASP A 734 41.03 -29.03 6.84
CA ASP A 734 41.33 -30.40 6.38
C ASP A 734 41.81 -31.32 7.50
N THR A 735 42.46 -30.77 8.54
CA THR A 735 42.94 -31.53 9.69
C THR A 735 42.85 -30.71 10.97
N VAL A 736 42.46 -31.35 12.07
CA VAL A 736 42.57 -30.83 13.45
C VAL A 736 43.25 -31.87 14.34
N LEU A 737 43.97 -31.45 15.39
CA LEU A 737 44.66 -32.40 16.30
C LEU A 737 43.78 -32.95 17.43
N ALA A 738 42.64 -32.31 17.67
CA ALA A 738 41.65 -32.67 18.68
C ALA A 738 40.34 -31.96 18.33
N ASP A 739 39.24 -32.36 18.96
CA ASP A 739 37.96 -31.66 18.85
C ASP A 739 38.14 -30.18 19.20
N THR A 740 37.91 -29.32 18.20
CA THR A 740 38.25 -27.90 18.27
C THR A 740 36.98 -27.06 18.20
N PRO A 741 36.58 -26.38 19.29
CA PRO A 741 35.45 -25.46 19.25
C PRO A 741 35.84 -24.20 18.46
N VAL A 742 34.97 -23.80 17.54
CA VAL A 742 35.08 -22.62 16.69
C VAL A 742 33.89 -21.73 16.96
N THR A 743 34.14 -20.47 17.35
CA THR A 743 33.08 -19.46 17.48
C THR A 743 32.83 -18.83 16.13
N VAL A 744 31.56 -18.73 15.73
CA VAL A 744 31.11 -18.06 14.52
C VAL A 744 30.33 -16.82 14.94
N HIS A 745 30.76 -15.66 14.47
CA HIS A 745 30.08 -14.38 14.65
C HIS A 745 29.17 -14.14 13.45
N VAL A 746 27.88 -13.97 13.70
CA VAL A 746 26.89 -13.66 12.67
C VAL A 746 26.26 -12.31 12.98
N SER A 747 26.13 -11.47 11.97
CA SER A 747 25.46 -10.17 12.09
C SER A 747 24.54 -9.93 10.91
N TYR A 748 23.42 -9.27 11.17
CA TYR A 748 22.45 -8.84 10.19
C TYR A 748 22.05 -7.39 10.48
N THR A 749 21.77 -6.62 9.43
CA THR A 749 21.26 -5.26 9.53
C THR A 749 20.04 -5.19 8.62
N ASP A 750 18.92 -4.79 9.19
CA ASP A 750 17.67 -4.63 8.44
C ASP A 750 17.69 -3.36 7.56
N GLU A 751 16.61 -3.16 6.83
CA GLU A 751 16.37 -2.01 5.95
C GLU A 751 16.26 -0.68 6.73
N GLY A 752 15.85 -0.75 8.01
CA GLY A 752 15.82 0.38 8.94
C GLY A 752 17.19 0.75 9.52
N GLY A 753 18.24 -0.02 9.23
CA GLY A 753 19.59 0.18 9.74
C GLY A 753 19.84 -0.36 11.15
N VAL A 754 18.89 -1.10 11.73
CA VAL A 754 19.06 -1.77 13.03
C VAL A 754 19.91 -3.02 12.85
N LYS A 755 20.98 -3.11 13.63
CA LYS A 755 21.93 -4.22 13.58
C LYS A 755 21.76 -5.17 14.76
N GLN A 756 21.67 -6.47 14.48
CA GLN A 756 21.71 -7.53 15.48
C GLN A 756 22.90 -8.46 15.21
N GLU A 757 23.45 -9.01 16.29
CA GLU A 757 24.59 -9.92 16.25
C GLU A 757 24.35 -11.09 17.19
N THR A 758 24.82 -12.27 16.81
CA THR A 758 24.85 -13.45 17.68
C THR A 758 26.08 -14.28 17.39
N ASP A 759 26.49 -15.01 18.42
CA ASP A 759 27.58 -15.99 18.32
C ASP A 759 27.00 -17.40 18.39
N MET A 760 27.59 -18.32 17.62
CA MET A 760 27.38 -19.75 17.81
C MET A 760 28.71 -20.48 17.92
N THR A 761 28.71 -21.66 18.55
CA THR A 761 29.89 -22.51 18.62
C THR A 761 29.67 -23.75 17.77
N VAL A 762 30.62 -24.02 16.88
CA VAL A 762 30.70 -25.23 16.05
C VAL A 762 31.90 -26.02 16.51
N THR A 763 31.75 -27.32 16.79
CA THR A 763 32.89 -28.16 17.12
C THR A 763 33.40 -28.86 15.87
N VAL A 764 34.64 -28.55 15.45
CA VAL A 764 35.32 -29.33 14.42
C VAL A 764 35.76 -30.64 15.06
N GLN A 765 35.18 -31.75 14.63
CA GLN A 765 35.44 -33.06 15.20
C GLN A 765 36.70 -33.66 14.56
N ASN A 766 37.66 -34.06 15.40
CA ASN A 766 38.80 -34.85 14.95
C ASN A 766 38.31 -36.27 14.62
N THR A 767 38.59 -36.75 13.42
CA THR A 767 38.23 -38.11 12.98
C THR A 767 39.42 -39.05 12.89
N VAL A 768 40.64 -38.54 13.08
CA VAL A 768 41.87 -39.33 13.14
C VAL A 768 42.00 -40.00 14.50
N ARG A 769 42.11 -41.33 14.50
CA ARG A 769 42.47 -42.15 15.67
C ARG A 769 43.98 -42.41 15.71
N VAL A 770 44.57 -42.43 16.90
CA VAL A 770 46.01 -42.65 17.11
C VAL A 770 46.24 -43.98 17.84
N LEU A 771 47.14 -44.82 17.31
CA LEU A 771 47.47 -46.11 17.92
C LEU A 771 48.01 -45.91 19.34
N ARG A 772 47.37 -46.52 20.35
CA ARG A 772 47.77 -46.39 21.75
C ARG A 772 48.58 -47.59 22.23
N TYR A 773 48.07 -48.80 22.02
CA TYR A 773 48.79 -50.04 22.36
C TYR A 773 48.27 -51.25 21.57
N LEU A 774 49.06 -52.34 21.57
CA LEU A 774 48.66 -53.64 21.02
C LEU A 774 48.27 -54.61 22.14
N SER A 775 47.44 -55.58 21.80
CA SER A 775 47.09 -56.72 22.65
C SER A 775 47.11 -58.03 21.88
N ILE A 776 47.72 -59.07 22.45
CA ILE A 776 47.59 -60.47 22.00
C ILE A 776 46.81 -61.21 23.08
N ALA A 777 45.48 -61.02 23.09
CA ALA A 777 44.61 -61.66 24.08
C ALA A 777 44.08 -63.03 23.63
N SER A 778 43.97 -63.25 22.31
CA SER A 778 43.42 -64.47 21.72
C SER A 778 44.51 -65.45 21.32
N GLY A 779 44.27 -66.75 21.58
CA GLY A 779 45.17 -67.87 21.30
C GLY A 779 45.42 -68.75 22.53
N PRO A 780 45.84 -70.02 22.34
CA PRO A 780 46.05 -70.95 23.44
C PRO A 780 47.30 -70.62 24.27
N ASP A 781 47.27 -70.86 25.59
CA ASP A 781 48.45 -70.67 26.45
C ASP A 781 49.48 -71.82 26.31
N THR A 782 49.08 -72.92 25.67
CA THR A 782 49.92 -74.11 25.50
C THR A 782 49.83 -74.63 24.07
N VAL A 783 50.98 -74.99 23.49
CA VAL A 783 51.07 -75.57 22.15
C VAL A 783 51.86 -76.88 22.23
N PRO A 784 51.32 -78.03 21.81
CA PRO A 784 52.09 -79.27 21.77
C PRO A 784 53.30 -79.17 20.84
N GLU A 785 54.38 -79.87 21.16
CA GLU A 785 55.52 -80.03 20.22
C GLU A 785 55.05 -80.55 18.85
N GLY A 786 55.62 -79.99 17.77
CA GLY A 786 55.20 -80.26 16.40
C GLY A 786 53.84 -79.70 15.99
N GLY A 787 53.10 -79.05 16.90
CA GLY A 787 51.81 -78.42 16.64
C GLY A 787 51.92 -76.97 16.16
N THR A 788 50.77 -76.42 15.74
CA THR A 788 50.60 -75.01 15.39
C THR A 788 49.45 -74.39 16.18
N ALA A 789 49.50 -73.09 16.41
CA ALA A 789 48.44 -72.33 17.07
C ALA A 789 48.29 -70.93 16.47
N ASP A 790 47.05 -70.47 16.34
CA ASP A 790 46.72 -69.14 15.83
C ASP A 790 46.51 -68.14 16.99
N TYR A 791 47.04 -66.94 16.83
CA TYR A 791 46.94 -65.81 17.73
C TYR A 791 46.44 -64.59 16.98
N THR A 792 45.65 -63.77 17.67
CA THR A 792 45.13 -62.51 17.12
C THR A 792 45.85 -61.34 17.79
N CYS A 793 46.34 -60.39 16.98
CA CYS A 793 46.86 -59.11 17.46
C CYS A 793 45.80 -58.03 17.20
N THR A 794 45.35 -57.36 18.26
CA THR A 794 44.38 -56.27 18.19
C THR A 794 45.09 -54.96 18.54
N ALA A 795 44.95 -53.96 17.66
CA ALA A 795 45.32 -52.57 17.93
C ALA A 795 44.20 -51.88 18.71
N ILE A 796 44.57 -51.09 19.71
CA ILE A 796 43.66 -50.27 20.50
C ILE A 796 44.11 -48.81 20.36
N TYR A 797 43.16 -47.94 19.99
CA TYR A 797 43.42 -46.54 19.70
C TYR A 797 43.08 -45.63 20.90
N ASP A 798 43.40 -44.35 20.78
CA ASP A 798 43.09 -43.30 21.74
C ASP A 798 41.58 -43.02 21.89
N ASP A 799 40.81 -43.21 20.82
CA ASP A 799 39.34 -43.16 20.79
C ASP A 799 38.66 -44.44 21.32
N GLU A 800 39.42 -45.35 21.92
CA GLU A 800 39.01 -46.67 22.42
C GLU A 800 38.54 -47.66 21.35
N SER A 801 38.53 -47.28 20.06
CA SER A 801 38.25 -48.22 18.98
C SER A 801 39.33 -49.30 18.90
N THR A 802 38.99 -50.43 18.27
CA THR A 802 39.90 -51.56 18.11
C THR A 802 39.92 -52.06 16.67
N GLN A 803 41.10 -52.47 16.19
CA GLN A 803 41.26 -53.06 14.87
C GLN A 803 42.06 -54.37 14.95
N ASP A 804 41.59 -55.42 14.27
CA ASP A 804 42.40 -56.62 14.06
C ASP A 804 43.54 -56.32 13.09
N VAL A 805 44.76 -56.39 13.60
CA VAL A 805 45.99 -56.11 12.85
C VAL A 805 46.83 -57.37 12.68
N THR A 806 46.28 -58.56 12.90
CA THR A 806 47.02 -59.85 12.89
C THR A 806 47.83 -60.06 11.62
N ALA A 807 47.26 -59.74 10.46
CA ALA A 807 47.92 -59.90 9.16
C ALA A 807 48.93 -58.78 8.84
N ALA A 808 48.73 -57.58 9.38
CA ALA A 808 49.57 -56.41 9.14
C ALA A 808 50.72 -56.28 10.17
N ALA A 809 50.54 -56.86 11.35
CA ALA A 809 51.56 -56.98 12.37
C ALA A 809 52.62 -57.99 11.94
N THR A 810 53.85 -57.75 12.34
CA THR A 810 54.94 -58.68 12.11
C THR A 810 55.23 -59.43 13.40
N TRP A 811 55.35 -60.76 13.28
CA TRP A 811 55.40 -61.69 14.40
C TRP A 811 56.79 -62.31 14.54
N SER A 812 57.27 -62.43 15.77
CA SER A 812 58.55 -63.06 16.08
C SER A 812 58.53 -63.73 17.45
N MET A 813 59.57 -64.51 17.72
CA MET A 813 59.82 -65.01 19.06
C MET A 813 60.56 -63.94 19.86
N TYR A 814 60.05 -63.58 21.03
CA TYR A 814 60.78 -62.78 21.99
C TYR A 814 61.85 -63.63 22.69
N TRP A 815 61.46 -64.84 23.12
CA TRP A 815 62.37 -65.88 23.61
C TRP A 815 61.68 -67.26 23.58
N GLY A 816 62.48 -68.31 23.70
CA GLY A 816 62.00 -69.70 23.69
C GLY A 816 61.91 -70.32 22.29
N PRO A 817 61.52 -71.60 22.21
CA PRO A 817 61.46 -72.36 20.96
C PRO A 817 60.29 -71.95 20.04
N GLY A 818 60.45 -72.15 18.72
CA GLY A 818 59.40 -72.01 17.71
C GLY A 818 59.65 -70.91 16.67
N SER A 819 58.71 -70.73 15.76
CA SER A 819 58.78 -69.69 14.72
C SER A 819 57.39 -69.29 14.21
N PHE A 820 57.33 -68.19 13.46
CA PHE A 820 56.16 -67.77 12.69
C PHE A 820 56.49 -67.89 11.21
N THR A 821 55.71 -68.67 10.45
CA THR A 821 55.79 -68.76 8.98
C THR A 821 54.65 -68.03 8.29
N THR A 822 53.62 -67.68 9.04
CA THR A 822 52.46 -66.89 8.60
C THR A 822 52.10 -65.95 9.76
N PRO A 823 51.79 -64.66 9.52
CA PRO A 823 51.39 -63.75 10.58
C PRO A 823 50.27 -64.33 11.45
N GLY A 824 50.41 -64.26 12.77
CA GLY A 824 49.46 -64.82 13.73
C GLY A 824 49.60 -66.33 14.01
N THR A 825 50.19 -67.13 13.12
CA THR A 825 50.31 -68.59 13.29
C THR A 825 51.69 -68.99 13.81
N TYR A 826 51.76 -69.38 15.08
CA TYR A 826 52.95 -69.93 15.73
C TYR A 826 53.10 -71.42 15.40
N ALA A 827 54.33 -71.83 15.08
CA ALA A 827 54.71 -73.23 14.90
C ALA A 827 55.72 -73.66 15.99
N ALA A 828 55.35 -74.67 16.78
CA ALA A 828 56.24 -75.28 17.76
C ALA A 828 57.29 -76.17 17.06
N PRO A 829 58.53 -76.30 17.59
CA PRO A 829 59.49 -77.25 17.03
C PRO A 829 58.99 -78.68 17.14
N GLY A 830 59.42 -79.55 16.21
CA GLY A 830 59.02 -80.95 16.19
C GLY A 830 59.44 -81.79 17.40
N THR A 831 60.33 -81.28 18.26
CA THR A 831 60.71 -81.93 19.53
C THR A 831 61.17 -80.91 20.56
N VAL A 832 60.68 -81.01 21.80
CA VAL A 832 61.23 -80.33 22.98
C VAL A 832 61.52 -81.34 24.10
N TRP A 833 62.59 -81.15 24.86
CA TRP A 833 63.06 -82.14 25.85
C TRP A 833 62.29 -82.10 27.18
N SER A 834 61.54 -81.03 27.43
CA SER A 834 60.66 -80.80 28.57
C SER A 834 59.66 -79.70 28.22
N ASP A 835 58.59 -79.55 29.00
CA ASP A 835 57.70 -78.39 28.87
C ASP A 835 58.54 -77.11 28.96
N THR A 836 58.49 -76.31 27.90
CA THR A 836 59.39 -75.18 27.72
C THR A 836 58.57 -73.93 27.53
N SER A 837 58.76 -72.95 28.40
CA SER A 837 58.13 -71.64 28.23
C SER A 837 58.72 -70.89 27.04
N ALA A 838 57.89 -70.11 26.37
CA ALA A 838 58.26 -69.23 25.28
C ALA A 838 57.40 -67.95 25.35
N ALA A 839 57.84 -66.90 24.68
CA ALA A 839 57.06 -65.69 24.52
C ALA A 839 57.03 -65.25 23.06
N ILE A 840 55.83 -65.04 22.55
CA ILE A 840 55.60 -64.50 21.21
C ILE A 840 55.50 -62.97 21.29
N LEU A 841 55.94 -62.32 20.23
CA LEU A 841 55.97 -60.86 20.08
C LEU A 841 55.29 -60.47 18.77
N ALA A 842 54.34 -59.55 18.84
CA ALA A 842 53.79 -58.85 17.68
C ALA A 842 54.22 -57.39 17.69
N HIS A 843 54.64 -56.87 16.54
CA HIS A 843 54.89 -55.45 16.32
C HIS A 843 54.00 -54.89 15.21
N TYR A 844 53.50 -53.69 15.42
CA TYR A 844 52.67 -52.98 14.46
C TYR A 844 52.98 -51.49 14.54
N THR A 845 53.09 -50.88 13.36
CA THR A 845 53.34 -49.45 13.20
C THR A 845 52.21 -48.87 12.37
N GLU A 846 51.58 -47.83 12.89
CA GLU A 846 50.55 -47.07 12.18
C GLU A 846 50.79 -45.57 12.42
N GLY A 847 50.87 -44.81 11.34
CA GLY A 847 51.48 -43.48 11.37
C GLY A 847 52.93 -43.54 11.86
N ASP A 848 53.30 -42.61 12.74
CA ASP A 848 54.62 -42.55 13.38
C ASP A 848 54.70 -43.32 14.71
N VAL A 849 53.62 -44.02 15.10
CA VAL A 849 53.56 -44.75 16.38
C VAL A 849 53.80 -46.24 16.14
N THR A 850 54.83 -46.79 16.78
CA THR A 850 55.10 -48.23 16.82
C THR A 850 54.79 -48.77 18.20
N SER A 851 53.99 -49.82 18.26
CA SER A 851 53.66 -50.52 19.51
C SER A 851 53.94 -52.02 19.41
N VAL A 852 54.08 -52.66 20.57
CA VAL A 852 54.42 -54.08 20.69
C VAL A 852 53.54 -54.75 21.74
N ALA A 853 53.23 -56.03 21.51
CA ALA A 853 52.53 -56.87 22.47
C ALA A 853 53.27 -58.20 22.67
N PHE A 854 53.15 -58.76 23.88
CA PHE A 854 53.73 -60.04 24.24
C PHE A 854 52.65 -61.01 24.74
N LYS A 855 52.81 -62.29 24.41
CA LYS A 855 52.02 -63.37 25.00
C LYS A 855 52.96 -64.50 25.42
N ALA A 856 52.90 -64.88 26.70
CA ALA A 856 53.62 -66.02 27.21
C ALA A 856 52.85 -67.31 26.89
N ILE A 857 53.57 -68.34 26.44
CA ILE A 857 53.03 -69.64 26.05
C ILE A 857 53.94 -70.75 26.57
N THR A 858 53.43 -71.99 26.64
CA THR A 858 54.23 -73.17 26.98
C THR A 858 54.18 -74.19 25.85
N VAL A 859 55.36 -74.57 25.34
CA VAL A 859 55.47 -75.70 24.41
C VAL A 859 55.50 -77.00 25.21
N LEU A 860 54.47 -77.82 25.07
CA LEU A 860 54.34 -79.07 25.83
C LEU A 860 55.16 -80.19 25.21
N ASN A 861 55.98 -80.83 26.02
CA ASN A 861 56.67 -82.06 25.66
C ASN A 861 55.67 -83.22 25.67
N SER A 862 55.55 -83.95 24.57
CA SER A 862 54.60 -85.06 24.42
C SER A 862 55.25 -86.43 24.61
N ILE A 863 56.53 -86.50 25.02
CA ILE A 863 57.20 -87.77 25.33
C ILE A 863 56.49 -88.47 26.50
N ARG A 864 55.77 -89.54 26.18
CA ARG A 864 55.24 -90.48 27.18
C ARG A 864 56.36 -91.38 27.69
N ILE A 865 56.78 -91.16 28.93
CA ILE A 865 57.62 -92.13 29.63
C ILE A 865 56.74 -93.29 30.09
N LEU A 866 57.02 -94.49 29.57
CA LEU A 866 56.38 -95.73 30.01
C LEU A 866 56.85 -96.04 31.44
N ASN A 867 56.04 -95.70 32.45
CA ASN A 867 56.44 -95.86 33.85
C ASN A 867 56.42 -97.32 34.33
N SER A 868 55.56 -98.18 33.77
CA SER A 868 55.59 -99.63 34.03
C SER A 868 54.81 -100.41 32.98
N VAL A 869 55.14 -101.70 32.82
CA VAL A 869 54.33 -102.70 32.11
C VAL A 869 54.00 -103.79 33.12
N SER A 870 52.73 -104.13 33.28
CA SER A 870 52.28 -105.27 34.09
C SER A 870 51.73 -106.38 33.18
N ILE A 871 52.05 -107.63 33.51
CA ILE A 871 51.47 -108.82 32.88
C ILE A 871 50.44 -109.40 33.86
N SER A 872 49.21 -109.65 33.42
CA SER A 872 48.21 -110.43 34.16
C SER A 872 48.20 -111.87 33.67
N SER A 873 48.33 -112.84 34.57
CA SER A 873 48.20 -114.27 34.27
C SER A 873 46.79 -114.78 34.54
N GLU A 874 46.21 -115.51 33.60
CA GLU A 874 46.00 -116.96 33.76
C GLU A 874 46.51 -117.69 32.52
#